data_AF-A0ABC8T6D1-F1
#
_entry.id   AF-A0ABC8T6D1-F1
#
_cell.length_a   1.000
_cell.length_b   1.000
_cell.length_c   1.000
_cell.angle_alpha   90.00
_cell.angle_beta   90.00
_cell.angle_gamma   90.00
#
_symmetry.space_group_name_H-M   'P 1'
#
loop_
_entity.id
_entity.type
_entity.pdbx_description
1 polymer ?
#
loop_
_entity_poly.entity_id
_entity_poly.type
_entity_poly.pdbx_seq_one_letter_code
_entity_poly.pdbx_strand_id
1 'polypeptide(L)'
;MGLLSNRVDRDSLKPGDHIYSWRSVYIYAHHGIYVGDNKVIHFTRRGQELRIGTVLDVLLVSSRSSRTHVPCSTCNPQDEDHGVVSSCLNCFLDGGILYRLNPDDVVVHRANYLYTNGFGCYNVFNNNCEDFAIYCKTGLLVLDQRTMGQSGQAVSIIGGPLAAVLSTPLRLVTNNVYGMAVTAVGVYCASRVAADIGMRSDVLKVSVEDLTRRLATCTLQVVEPSLPAVAPPGIFSGVTDSNDLAILNQFRDGLENPELLNWTTSDDPCGPPSWPHIVCSGNKVSQIQVQILNLKGTLPKNLNQLPMLSNLGLQKNQFSGMLPSFSGLSELRYAYLGHNNFDTIPSDFFNGLVKLEVLALDYNPQNATTGWLLPSELQNSIQLTNLTLMSCNLVGPLPKFLGNMPSLSVLFLSFNRIFGGIPMSFKDSVLKMLWLNQQSGDGMTGPIDAVSTLGSLNSKIPENIGNLTLLKDLNLNDNDLVGLIPDSLASMDLFSLDLNNNQFMGPIPKFKAANVTYESNPFCQSIPGVPCAPEVMALLKFLDAINYPSKFASTWSGNNPCDGPWLALTCDVNRKVSTVTLPESNLTGTLSPSIANLDSLTQIILRSNQLTGPIPTNWTSLKSLTLLDLSNNNLSPPLPNFNSTVNLVLYGNPLLNSNTSRPTAPPGNSPSEGSQPRTPPPSPTTGSIYNNVPTVG
;
A
#
# COMPACT_ATOMS: atom_id res chain seq x y z
N MET A 1 9.05 21.47 44.84
CA MET A 1 9.66 21.35 43.49
C MET A 1 11.19 21.45 43.60
N GLY A 2 11.87 20.51 44.25
CA GLY A 2 13.30 20.70 44.58
C GLY A 2 14.12 19.42 44.82
N LEU A 3 13.73 18.30 44.20
CA LEU A 3 14.33 16.98 44.44
C LEU A 3 14.79 16.24 43.17
N LEU A 4 14.63 16.84 41.98
CA LEU A 4 15.10 16.31 40.68
C LEU A 4 15.55 17.46 39.76
N SER A 5 16.63 18.15 40.12
CA SER A 5 17.18 19.27 39.35
C SER A 5 18.44 18.84 38.58
N ASN A 6 18.30 18.40 37.33
CA ASN A 6 19.42 18.02 36.43
C ASN A 6 20.19 19.23 35.87
N ARG A 7 20.37 20.28 36.70
CA ARG A 7 21.10 21.50 36.33
C ARG A 7 22.59 21.16 36.24
N VAL A 8 23.23 21.58 35.16
CA VAL A 8 24.65 21.29 34.88
C VAL A 8 25.44 22.55 34.59
N ASP A 9 26.75 22.49 34.80
CA ASP A 9 27.67 23.54 34.40
C ASP A 9 28.02 23.44 32.91
N ARG A 10 28.37 24.57 32.27
CA ARG A 10 28.72 24.65 30.85
C ARG A 10 29.93 23.78 30.52
N ASP A 11 30.92 23.77 31.41
CA ASP A 11 32.17 23.00 31.24
C ASP A 11 31.96 21.48 31.34
N SER A 12 30.74 21.04 31.70
CA SER A 12 30.36 19.63 31.77
C SER A 12 29.57 19.12 30.56
N LEU A 13 29.30 19.98 29.57
CA LEU A 13 28.63 19.59 28.33
C LEU A 13 29.55 18.76 27.42
N LYS A 14 28.99 17.72 26.82
CA LYS A 14 29.64 16.90 25.79
C LYS A 14 28.80 16.90 24.51
N PRO A 15 29.42 16.80 23.33
CA PRO A 15 28.68 16.56 22.09
C PRO A 15 27.72 15.37 22.25
N GLY A 16 26.47 15.54 21.82
CA GLY A 16 25.39 14.56 21.96
C GLY A 16 24.50 14.77 23.19
N ASP A 17 24.84 15.69 24.09
CA ASP A 17 23.98 16.05 25.22
C ASP A 17 22.68 16.72 24.74
N HIS A 18 21.55 16.15 25.16
CA HIS A 18 20.24 16.81 25.08
C HIS A 18 20.16 17.87 26.18
N ILE A 19 19.97 19.12 25.77
CA ILE A 19 19.88 20.29 26.65
C ILE A 19 18.54 21.02 26.49
N TYR A 20 18.10 21.71 27.54
CA TYR A 20 16.91 22.56 27.49
C TYR A 20 17.00 23.80 28.38
N SER A 21 16.19 24.82 28.05
CA SER A 21 16.05 26.10 28.76
C SER A 21 14.59 26.53 28.85
N TRP A 22 14.15 27.05 30.00
CA TRP A 22 12.77 27.52 30.18
C TRP A 22 12.58 28.96 29.70
N ARG A 23 11.46 29.24 29.02
CA ARG A 23 11.04 30.57 28.55
C ARG A 23 9.63 30.88 29.07
N SER A 24 9.27 32.17 29.03
CA SER A 24 7.92 32.68 29.36
C SER A 24 7.33 32.11 30.66
N VAL A 25 7.90 32.49 31.81
CA VAL A 25 7.41 32.16 33.17
C VAL A 25 7.26 30.65 33.44
N TYR A 26 8.21 29.84 32.95
CA TYR A 26 8.24 28.37 33.10
C TYR A 26 7.07 27.62 32.43
N ILE A 27 6.37 28.25 31.48
CA ILE A 27 5.23 27.64 30.76
C ILE A 27 5.70 26.88 29.51
N TYR A 28 6.95 27.08 29.07
CA TYR A 28 7.53 26.43 27.89
C TYR A 28 9.03 26.14 28.08
N ALA A 29 9.47 24.96 27.65
CA ALA A 29 10.89 24.60 27.57
C ALA A 29 11.33 24.53 26.11
N HIS A 30 12.47 25.15 25.79
CA HIS A 30 13.14 25.08 24.49
C HIS A 30 14.26 24.04 24.57
N HIS A 31 14.20 23.01 23.73
CA HIS A 31 15.10 21.86 23.69
C HIS A 31 16.05 21.90 22.48
N GLY A 32 17.22 21.29 22.60
CA GLY A 32 18.22 21.20 21.54
C GLY A 32 19.33 20.18 21.85
N ILE A 33 20.15 19.86 20.85
CA ILE A 33 21.29 18.96 20.98
C ILE A 33 22.58 19.79 20.93
N TYR A 34 23.41 19.68 21.97
CA TYR A 34 24.75 20.29 21.97
C TYR A 34 25.70 19.45 21.11
N VAL A 35 26.42 20.07 20.18
CA VAL A 35 27.28 19.37 19.20
C VAL A 35 28.77 19.69 19.33
N GLY A 36 29.18 20.43 20.36
CA GLY A 36 30.54 20.93 20.53
C GLY A 36 30.71 22.37 20.07
N ASP A 37 31.92 22.92 20.24
CA ASP A 37 32.32 24.27 19.79
C ASP A 37 31.33 25.40 20.13
N ASN A 38 30.68 25.30 21.30
CA ASN A 38 29.64 26.24 21.77
C ASN A 38 28.39 26.30 20.85
N LYS A 39 28.16 25.30 19.99
CA LYS A 39 27.02 25.20 19.07
C LYS A 39 25.94 24.23 19.57
N VAL A 40 24.70 24.56 19.23
CA VAL A 40 23.48 23.82 19.54
C VAL A 40 22.65 23.72 18.27
N ILE A 41 22.26 22.49 17.90
CA ILE A 41 21.31 22.25 16.82
C ILE A 41 19.92 22.09 17.46
N HIS A 42 18.95 22.86 16.97
CA HIS A 42 17.58 22.85 17.48
C HIS A 42 16.56 23.18 16.40
N PHE A 43 15.30 22.82 16.65
CA PHE A 43 14.18 23.08 15.75
C PHE A 43 13.56 24.45 16.03
N THR A 44 13.11 25.16 14.99
CA THR A 44 12.48 26.48 15.07
C THR A 44 11.38 26.65 14.01
N ARG A 45 10.25 27.25 14.40
CA ARG A 45 9.10 27.50 13.52
C ARG A 45 9.02 29.00 13.21
N ARG A 46 9.36 29.42 11.98
CA ARG A 46 9.34 30.84 11.57
C ARG A 46 7.95 31.47 11.84
N GLY A 47 7.87 32.36 12.83
CA GLY A 47 6.72 33.25 13.06
C GLY A 47 5.44 32.64 13.66
N GLN A 48 5.40 31.35 14.00
CA GLN A 48 4.22 30.67 14.57
C GLN A 48 4.49 30.03 15.96
N GLU A 49 5.29 30.65 16.82
CA GLU A 49 5.27 30.29 18.24
C GLU A 49 3.91 30.71 18.85
N LEU A 50 3.08 29.73 19.22
CA LEU A 50 1.75 29.81 19.87
C LEU A 50 0.53 30.16 18.97
N ARG A 51 -0.12 29.11 18.46
CA ARG A 51 -1.59 29.02 18.34
C ARG A 51 -2.01 27.60 18.73
N ILE A 52 -2.78 27.44 19.81
CA ILE A 52 -3.15 26.13 20.36
C ILE A 52 -4.58 25.72 19.93
N GLY A 53 -5.27 26.55 19.14
CA GLY A 53 -6.52 26.19 18.47
C GLY A 53 -7.69 25.96 19.42
N THR A 54 -7.63 26.58 20.61
CA THR A 54 -8.65 26.49 21.65
C THR A 54 -9.00 27.87 22.20
N VAL A 55 -10.17 28.00 22.83
CA VAL A 55 -10.74 29.28 23.30
C VAL A 55 -9.82 30.08 24.24
N LEU A 56 -8.82 29.45 24.87
CA LEU A 56 -7.81 30.15 25.66
C LEU A 56 -6.79 30.98 24.85
N ASP A 57 -6.69 30.81 23.52
CA ASP A 57 -5.87 31.67 22.66
C ASP A 57 -6.27 33.16 22.77
N VAL A 58 -7.47 33.47 23.27
CA VAL A 58 -7.95 34.85 23.56
C VAL A 58 -7.52 35.35 24.96
N LEU A 59 -7.37 34.47 25.95
CA LEU A 59 -7.05 34.82 27.34
C LEU A 59 -5.56 35.03 27.59
N LEU A 60 -4.69 34.43 26.77
CA LEU A 60 -3.23 34.51 26.90
C LEU A 60 -2.59 35.73 26.21
N VAL A 61 -3.38 36.58 25.53
CA VAL A 61 -2.89 37.71 24.70
C VAL A 61 -2.40 38.91 25.51
N SER A 62 -2.58 38.92 26.84
CA SER A 62 -2.36 40.09 27.70
C SER A 62 -0.88 40.49 27.93
N SER A 63 0.10 39.78 27.36
CA SER A 63 1.50 40.23 27.34
C SER A 63 2.21 39.93 26.00
N ARG A 64 1.95 40.77 25.00
CA ARG A 64 2.84 40.94 23.83
C ARG A 64 4.24 41.37 24.31
N SER A 65 5.16 40.42 24.46
CA SER A 65 6.58 40.73 24.33
C SER A 65 6.87 40.96 22.84
N SER A 66 7.19 42.20 22.48
CA SER A 66 7.69 42.53 21.15
C SER A 66 9.03 41.83 20.92
N ARG A 67 9.01 40.69 20.21
CA ARG A 67 10.23 40.18 19.57
C ARG A 67 10.39 40.83 18.21
N THR A 68 11.11 41.94 18.23
CA THR A 68 11.84 42.45 17.08
C THR A 68 12.68 41.33 16.46
N HIS A 69 12.75 41.32 15.13
CA HIS A 69 13.53 40.36 14.35
C HIS A 69 15.02 40.73 14.44
N VAL A 70 15.64 40.53 15.61
CA VAL A 70 17.07 40.83 15.85
C VAL A 70 17.90 39.56 15.60
N PRO A 71 18.76 39.52 14.58
CA PRO A 71 19.70 38.41 14.39
C PRO A 71 20.64 38.30 15.60
N CYS A 72 21.05 37.08 15.95
CA CYS A 72 22.01 36.83 17.04
C CYS A 72 23.34 37.57 16.75
N SER A 73 23.55 38.73 17.38
CA SER A 73 24.70 39.61 17.12
C SER A 73 26.06 39.01 17.49
N THR A 74 26.06 37.89 18.20
CA THR A 74 27.26 37.16 18.62
C THR A 74 27.67 36.06 17.64
N CYS A 75 26.73 35.55 16.83
CA CYS A 75 26.89 34.30 16.08
C CYS A 75 26.02 34.37 14.81
N ASN A 76 26.62 34.54 13.64
CA ASN A 76 25.88 34.69 12.39
C ASN A 76 25.23 33.35 11.99
N PRO A 77 23.89 33.20 12.01
CA PRO A 77 23.24 31.97 11.58
C PRO A 77 23.31 31.87 10.05
N GLN A 78 23.47 30.66 9.51
CA GLN A 78 23.04 30.43 8.13
C GLN A 78 21.54 30.21 8.14
N ASP A 79 20.83 31.00 7.33
CA ASP A 79 19.37 31.05 7.29
C ASP A 79 18.89 30.02 6.26
N GLU A 80 18.47 28.85 6.74
CA GLU A 80 18.08 27.72 5.88
C GLU A 80 16.59 27.37 6.05
N ASP A 81 15.95 27.08 4.92
CA ASP A 81 14.48 27.14 4.76
C ASP A 81 13.68 25.97 5.37
N HIS A 82 14.33 25.08 6.14
CA HIS A 82 13.83 23.75 6.49
C HIS A 82 13.68 23.48 8.01
N GLY A 83 13.62 24.53 8.84
CA GLY A 83 13.16 24.45 10.24
C GLY A 83 14.15 23.92 11.28
N VAL A 84 15.28 23.33 10.88
CA VAL A 84 16.40 22.99 11.78
C VAL A 84 17.46 24.09 11.68
N VAL A 85 17.96 24.59 12.81
CA VAL A 85 18.98 25.64 12.83
C VAL A 85 20.12 25.31 13.80
N SER A 86 21.31 25.77 13.46
CA SER A 86 22.47 25.79 14.35
C SER A 86 22.64 27.19 14.94
N SER A 87 22.57 27.31 16.27
CA SER A 87 22.85 28.55 16.99
C SER A 87 23.92 28.33 18.06
N CYS A 88 24.51 29.40 18.59
CA CYS A 88 25.43 29.28 19.70
C CYS A 88 24.68 29.19 21.04
N LEU A 89 25.26 28.49 22.01
CA LEU A 89 24.64 28.14 23.30
C LEU A 89 24.04 29.36 24.03
N ASN A 90 24.68 30.54 23.96
CA ASN A 90 24.15 31.76 24.55
C ASN A 90 22.83 32.23 23.91
N CYS A 91 22.72 32.20 22.57
CA CYS A 91 21.49 32.58 21.85
C CYS A 91 20.40 31.50 21.94
N PHE A 92 20.78 30.23 22.08
CA PHE A 92 19.83 29.14 22.42
C PHE A 92 19.21 29.37 23.81
N LEU A 93 20.04 29.59 24.83
CA LEU A 93 19.60 29.71 26.23
C LEU A 93 18.72 30.94 26.49
N ASP A 94 18.96 32.06 25.80
CA ASP A 94 18.21 33.34 25.91
C ASP A 94 18.06 33.81 27.38
N GLY A 95 19.17 33.76 28.12
CA GLY A 95 19.24 34.11 29.55
C GLY A 95 18.75 33.03 30.52
N GLY A 96 18.22 31.90 30.04
CA GLY A 96 17.71 30.81 30.88
C GLY A 96 18.75 29.82 31.42
N ILE A 97 18.28 28.86 32.23
CA ILE A 97 19.10 27.90 32.99
C ILE A 97 19.24 26.58 32.23
N LEU A 98 20.47 26.04 32.18
CA LEU A 98 20.87 24.82 31.46
C LEU A 98 20.62 23.53 32.28
N TYR A 99 20.06 22.51 31.61
CA TYR A 99 19.82 21.16 32.15
C TYR A 99 20.23 20.08 31.12
N ARG A 100 20.59 18.86 31.55
CA ARG A 100 21.15 17.78 30.68
C ARG A 100 20.49 16.41 30.86
N LEU A 101 20.44 15.61 29.78
CA LEU A 101 20.22 14.15 29.80
C LEU A 101 21.24 13.39 28.90
N ASN A 102 21.97 12.42 29.48
CA ASN A 102 23.14 11.65 28.99
C ASN A 102 23.39 11.44 27.46
N PRO A 103 24.67 11.33 27.02
CA PRO A 103 25.08 11.31 25.61
C PRO A 103 25.18 9.92 24.95
N ASP A 104 25.20 9.91 23.61
CA ASP A 104 25.55 8.78 22.73
C ASP A 104 26.05 9.33 21.38
N ASP A 105 27.10 8.76 20.75
CA ASP A 105 27.70 9.33 19.51
C ASP A 105 26.72 9.34 18.32
N VAL A 106 25.80 8.38 18.29
CA VAL A 106 24.72 8.28 17.28
C VAL A 106 23.80 9.52 17.32
N VAL A 107 23.67 10.19 18.46
CA VAL A 107 22.86 11.41 18.60
C VAL A 107 23.47 12.58 17.84
N VAL A 108 24.80 12.72 17.89
CA VAL A 108 25.55 13.74 17.13
C VAL A 108 25.42 13.48 15.63
N HIS A 109 25.54 12.22 15.19
CA HIS A 109 25.32 11.85 13.79
C HIS A 109 23.93 12.26 13.30
N ARG A 110 22.86 11.89 14.01
CA ARG A 110 21.48 12.26 13.61
C ARG A 110 21.27 13.77 13.60
N ALA A 111 21.76 14.50 14.60
CA ALA A 111 21.61 15.96 14.67
C ALA A 111 22.35 16.68 13.53
N ASN A 112 23.60 16.31 13.25
CA ASN A 112 24.37 16.89 12.15
C ASN A 112 23.81 16.48 10.77
N TYR A 113 23.33 15.25 10.62
CA TYR A 113 22.70 14.79 9.37
C TYR A 113 21.43 15.57 9.06
N LEU A 114 20.55 15.78 10.06
CA LEU A 114 19.34 16.60 9.90
C LEU A 114 19.63 18.08 9.69
N TYR A 115 20.69 18.62 10.29
CA TYR A 115 21.12 20.00 10.03
C TYR A 115 21.70 20.16 8.61
N THR A 116 22.37 19.15 8.06
CA THR A 116 22.99 19.23 6.73
C THR A 116 22.00 18.94 5.58
N ASN A 117 21.01 18.08 5.81
CA ASN A 117 20.08 17.61 4.76
C ASN A 117 18.65 18.12 4.94
N GLY A 118 18.34 18.76 6.09
CA GLY A 118 16.98 19.08 6.50
C GLY A 118 16.08 17.84 6.58
N PHE A 119 14.78 18.10 6.49
CA PHE A 119 13.75 17.07 6.26
C PHE A 119 13.33 16.98 4.78
N GLY A 120 14.07 17.66 3.89
CA GLY A 120 13.67 17.85 2.50
C GLY A 120 12.36 18.62 2.37
N CYS A 121 11.41 18.05 1.66
CA CYS A 121 10.17 18.66 1.20
C CYS A 121 9.02 18.71 2.25
N TYR A 122 9.32 18.68 3.55
CA TYR A 122 8.30 18.42 4.57
C TYR A 122 8.73 18.80 5.98
N ASN A 123 7.86 19.45 6.77
CA ASN A 123 8.12 19.70 8.19
C ASN A 123 7.48 18.59 9.05
N VAL A 124 8.25 17.53 9.32
CA VAL A 124 7.83 16.31 10.02
C VAL A 124 7.29 16.59 11.42
N PHE A 125 7.88 17.55 12.13
CA PHE A 125 7.51 17.87 13.50
C PHE A 125 6.52 19.04 13.51
N ASN A 126 5.23 18.71 13.45
CA ASN A 126 4.17 19.66 13.80
C ASN A 126 4.13 19.93 15.33
N ASN A 127 4.87 19.13 16.10
CA ASN A 127 5.18 19.32 17.52
C ASN A 127 6.46 20.16 17.74
N ASN A 128 6.74 20.46 19.00
CA ASN A 128 7.81 21.38 19.41
C ASN A 128 9.23 20.77 19.31
N CYS A 129 10.22 21.57 19.70
CA CYS A 129 11.63 21.19 19.80
C CYS A 129 11.95 19.99 20.72
N GLU A 130 11.01 19.55 21.58
CA GLU A 130 11.17 18.38 22.47
C GLU A 130 11.23 17.09 21.65
N ASP A 131 10.31 16.91 20.69
CA ASP A 131 10.22 15.71 19.85
C ASP A 131 11.40 15.56 18.90
N PHE A 132 11.92 16.67 18.36
CA PHE A 132 13.18 16.69 17.62
C PHE A 132 14.33 16.10 18.45
N ALA A 133 14.48 16.53 19.70
CA ALA A 133 15.54 16.04 20.58
C ALA A 133 15.32 14.58 21.02
N ILE A 134 14.06 14.16 21.23
CA ILE A 134 13.70 12.76 21.49
C ILE A 134 14.04 11.87 20.29
N TYR A 135 13.74 12.30 19.06
CA TYR A 135 14.10 11.56 17.84
C TYR A 135 15.61 11.46 17.68
N CYS A 136 16.35 12.58 17.79
CA CYS A 136 17.82 12.55 17.72
C CYS A 136 18.41 11.58 18.74
N LYS A 137 17.86 11.52 19.96
CA LYS A 137 18.30 10.59 21.00
C LYS A 137 17.94 9.14 20.71
N THR A 138 16.68 8.84 20.41
CA THR A 138 16.13 7.48 20.41
C THR A 138 16.05 6.81 19.03
N GLY A 139 15.92 7.60 17.97
CA GLY A 139 15.54 7.13 16.63
C GLY A 139 14.07 6.69 16.53
N LEU A 140 13.23 7.02 17.50
CA LEU A 140 11.79 6.76 17.51
C LEU A 140 11.02 7.99 17.04
N LEU A 141 10.07 7.78 16.13
CA LEU A 141 9.19 8.80 15.56
C LEU A 141 7.73 8.45 15.86
N VAL A 142 6.93 9.43 16.29
CA VAL A 142 5.49 9.29 16.56
C VAL A 142 4.70 9.51 15.27
N LEU A 143 3.72 8.65 14.95
CA LEU A 143 3.03 8.61 13.66
C LEU A 143 1.52 8.96 13.68
N ASP A 144 0.80 8.74 14.78
CA ASP A 144 -0.67 8.97 14.83
C ASP A 144 -1.04 10.28 15.55
N GLN A 145 -1.98 11.03 14.97
CA GLN A 145 -2.57 12.25 15.54
C GLN A 145 -3.81 11.99 16.42
N ARG A 146 -4.38 10.76 16.42
CA ARG A 146 -5.65 10.48 17.13
C ARG A 146 -5.56 10.42 18.66
N THR A 147 -4.37 10.46 19.24
CA THR A 147 -4.19 10.60 20.70
C THR A 147 -3.44 11.88 21.04
N MET A 148 -4.21 12.94 21.39
CA MET A 148 -3.74 14.22 21.94
C MET A 148 -2.40 14.74 21.41
N GLY A 149 -2.44 15.44 20.27
CA GLY A 149 -1.44 16.45 19.88
C GLY A 149 -1.43 17.65 20.83
N GLN A 150 -1.06 17.41 22.09
CA GLN A 150 -0.80 18.40 23.12
C GLN A 150 0.53 18.03 23.76
N SER A 151 1.42 19.01 23.93
CA SER A 151 2.73 18.76 24.54
C SER A 151 2.59 18.06 25.89
N GLY A 152 3.64 17.38 26.36
CA GLY A 152 3.67 16.78 27.70
C GLY A 152 3.38 17.76 28.84
N GLN A 153 3.37 19.07 28.55
CA GLN A 153 3.04 20.19 29.44
C GLN A 153 1.54 20.57 29.36
N ALA A 154 0.87 20.46 28.21
CA ALA A 154 -0.55 20.76 28.04
C ALA A 154 -1.48 19.66 28.59
N VAL A 155 -1.10 18.39 28.46
CA VAL A 155 -1.81 17.25 29.09
C VAL A 155 -1.89 17.42 30.63
N SER A 156 -0.91 18.09 31.25
CA SER A 156 -0.90 18.36 32.69
C SER A 156 -1.97 19.37 33.15
N ILE A 157 -2.48 20.21 32.25
CA ILE A 157 -3.48 21.25 32.55
C ILE A 157 -4.90 20.72 32.33
N ILE A 158 -5.11 19.88 31.30
CA ILE A 158 -6.46 19.46 30.87
C ILE A 158 -6.81 18.04 31.35
N GLY A 159 -5.86 17.10 31.34
CA GLY A 159 -6.11 15.69 31.68
C GLY A 159 -6.21 15.41 33.18
N GLY A 160 -5.30 16.01 33.96
CA GLY A 160 -5.19 15.77 35.41
C GLY A 160 -6.46 16.09 36.21
N PRO A 161 -7.09 17.28 36.03
CA PRO A 161 -8.31 17.63 36.77
C PRO A 161 -9.53 16.81 36.33
N LEU A 162 -9.68 16.55 35.02
CA LEU A 162 -10.89 15.93 34.48
C LEU A 162 -10.95 14.42 34.74
N ALA A 163 -9.81 13.72 34.63
CA ALA A 163 -9.72 12.30 34.95
C ALA A 163 -9.95 12.03 36.46
N ALA A 164 -9.38 12.87 37.33
CA ALA A 164 -9.57 12.76 38.78
C ALA A 164 -11.02 13.02 39.25
N VAL A 165 -11.81 13.77 38.48
CA VAL A 165 -13.24 14.02 38.74
C VAL A 165 -14.12 12.84 38.28
N LEU A 166 -13.72 12.11 37.24
CA LEU A 166 -14.51 11.06 36.61
C LEU A 166 -14.19 9.64 37.12
N SER A 167 -13.07 9.41 37.80
CA SER A 167 -12.69 8.09 38.34
C SER A 167 -13.02 7.91 39.84
N THR A 168 -14.22 7.45 40.18
CA THR A 168 -14.52 6.92 41.52
C THR A 168 -13.88 5.54 41.69
N PRO A 169 -13.05 5.32 42.73
CA PRO A 169 -13.50 5.41 44.13
C PRO A 169 -12.90 6.54 44.98
N LEU A 170 -11.97 7.35 44.47
CA LEU A 170 -11.13 8.26 45.30
C LEU A 170 -11.83 9.53 45.85
N ARG A 171 -13.16 9.63 45.79
CA ARG A 171 -13.95 10.83 46.15
C ARG A 171 -13.86 11.25 47.63
N LEU A 172 -13.19 10.44 48.47
CA LEU A 172 -12.93 10.71 49.89
C LEU A 172 -11.63 11.51 50.15
N VAL A 173 -10.71 11.63 49.18
CA VAL A 173 -9.37 12.24 49.37
C VAL A 173 -9.30 13.68 48.84
N THR A 174 -10.28 14.13 48.05
CA THR A 174 -10.25 15.39 47.30
C THR A 174 -10.78 16.63 48.03
N ASN A 175 -11.14 16.52 49.32
CA ASN A 175 -11.75 17.63 50.09
C ASN A 175 -10.79 18.76 50.51
N ASN A 176 -9.54 18.73 50.06
CA ASN A 176 -8.55 19.79 50.28
C ASN A 176 -7.65 19.92 49.03
N VAL A 177 -7.24 21.14 48.69
CA VAL A 177 -6.32 21.48 47.59
C VAL A 177 -5.08 20.58 47.56
N TYR A 178 -4.49 20.28 48.73
CA TYR A 178 -3.33 19.39 48.82
C TYR A 178 -3.65 17.94 48.43
N GLY A 179 -4.84 17.43 48.79
CA GLY A 179 -5.30 16.10 48.39
C GLY A 179 -5.58 16.01 46.89
N MET A 180 -6.16 17.06 46.30
CA MET A 180 -6.32 17.16 44.84
C MET A 180 -4.96 17.20 44.12
N ALA A 181 -4.00 17.99 44.61
CA ALA A 181 -2.67 18.07 44.02
C ALA A 181 -1.91 16.74 44.06
N VAL A 182 -1.92 16.03 45.20
CA VAL A 182 -1.29 14.70 45.32
C VAL A 182 -1.98 13.67 44.42
N THR A 183 -3.32 13.70 44.33
CA THR A 183 -4.07 12.80 43.44
C THR A 183 -3.77 13.08 41.97
N ALA A 184 -3.73 14.35 41.55
CA ALA A 184 -3.40 14.74 40.19
C ALA A 184 -1.96 14.34 39.79
N VAL A 185 -0.98 14.53 40.69
CA VAL A 185 0.41 14.07 40.46
C VAL A 185 0.51 12.54 40.44
N GLY A 186 -0.21 11.84 41.32
CA GLY A 186 -0.26 10.37 41.34
C GLY A 186 -0.84 9.79 40.05
N VAL A 187 -1.97 10.33 39.58
CA VAL A 187 -2.59 9.96 38.30
C VAL A 187 -1.67 10.31 37.14
N TYR A 188 -1.05 11.51 37.13
CA TYR A 188 -0.07 11.90 36.11
C TYR A 188 1.09 10.90 36.01
N CYS A 189 1.68 10.51 37.14
CA CYS A 189 2.76 9.53 37.18
C CYS A 189 2.30 8.13 36.74
N ALA A 190 1.11 7.69 37.15
CA ALA A 190 0.55 6.41 36.75
C ALA A 190 0.23 6.35 35.24
N SER A 191 -0.36 7.41 34.68
CA SER A 191 -0.61 7.56 33.24
C SER A 191 0.69 7.62 32.45
N ARG A 192 1.72 8.32 32.96
CA ARG A 192 3.08 8.30 32.39
C ARG A 192 3.66 6.89 32.35
N VAL A 193 3.63 6.16 33.46
CA VAL A 193 4.14 4.78 33.53
C VAL A 193 3.35 3.85 32.60
N ALA A 194 2.03 3.99 32.51
CA ALA A 194 1.22 3.19 31.59
C ALA A 194 1.52 3.50 30.11
N ALA A 195 1.73 4.76 29.74
CA ALA A 195 2.02 5.20 28.38
C ALA A 195 3.50 4.95 27.95
N ASP A 196 4.44 5.01 28.90
CA ASP A 196 5.88 4.83 28.65
C ASP A 196 6.33 3.35 28.78
N ILE A 197 5.55 2.47 29.44
CA ILE A 197 5.82 1.01 29.52
C ILE A 197 4.90 0.18 28.61
N GLY A 198 3.69 0.66 28.29
CA GLY A 198 2.85 0.04 27.27
C GLY A 198 3.53 0.08 25.90
N MET A 199 3.38 -0.98 25.09
CA MET A 199 3.86 -0.96 23.71
C MET A 199 3.10 0.12 22.92
N ARG A 200 3.74 1.26 22.69
CA ARG A 200 3.21 2.33 21.86
C ARG A 200 3.13 1.88 20.40
N SER A 201 1.92 1.61 19.91
CA SER A 201 1.64 1.26 18.52
C SER A 201 1.75 2.46 17.57
N ASP A 202 1.87 3.67 18.14
CA ASP A 202 2.03 4.96 17.47
C ASP A 202 3.50 5.34 17.20
N VAL A 203 4.49 4.54 17.63
CA VAL A 203 5.92 4.88 17.44
C VAL A 203 6.67 3.91 16.52
N LEU A 204 7.38 4.47 15.54
CA LEU A 204 8.22 3.74 14.59
C LEU A 204 9.70 4.06 14.83
N LYS A 205 10.55 3.02 14.89
CA LYS A 205 12.00 3.20 14.90
C LYS A 205 12.51 3.33 13.47
N VAL A 206 13.11 4.47 13.12
CA VAL A 206 13.54 4.80 11.75
C VAL A 206 14.92 5.47 11.77
N SER A 207 15.83 5.05 10.89
CA SER A 207 17.15 5.68 10.75
C SER A 207 17.01 7.07 10.15
N VAL A 208 18.02 7.94 10.30
CA VAL A 208 17.92 9.33 9.84
C VAL A 208 17.99 9.43 8.31
N GLU A 209 18.72 8.51 7.68
CA GLU A 209 18.83 8.32 6.24
C GLU A 209 17.54 7.77 5.63
N ASP A 210 16.89 6.82 6.31
CA ASP A 210 15.62 6.24 5.88
C ASP A 210 14.43 7.18 6.14
N LEU A 211 14.47 7.96 7.23
CA LEU A 211 13.50 9.02 7.50
C LEU A 211 13.52 10.07 6.39
N THR A 212 14.69 10.66 6.12
CA THR A 212 14.85 11.68 5.06
C THR A 212 14.52 11.12 3.67
N ARG A 213 14.88 9.87 3.36
CA ARG A 213 14.48 9.19 2.13
C ARG A 213 12.97 9.00 2.02
N ARG A 214 12.31 8.45 3.05
CA ARG A 214 10.86 8.15 3.01
C ARG A 214 9.98 9.40 2.98
N LEU A 215 10.49 10.52 3.51
CA LEU A 215 9.84 11.84 3.42
C LEU A 215 10.01 12.45 2.03
N ALA A 216 11.20 12.36 1.43
CA ALA A 216 11.44 12.78 0.05
C ALA A 216 10.57 12.00 -0.97
N THR A 217 10.09 10.80 -0.62
CA THR A 217 9.16 9.99 -1.42
C THR A 217 7.71 10.02 -0.93
N CYS A 218 7.34 10.85 0.05
CA CYS A 218 6.00 10.91 0.67
C CYS A 218 5.43 9.57 1.20
N THR A 219 6.29 8.58 1.44
CA THR A 219 5.93 7.23 1.92
C THR A 219 5.79 7.11 3.45
N LEU A 220 6.02 8.20 4.19
CA LEU A 220 5.86 8.24 5.64
C LEU A 220 5.05 9.49 6.00
N GLN A 221 3.78 9.28 6.38
CA GLN A 221 2.86 10.37 6.71
C GLN A 221 3.11 10.89 8.12
N VAL A 222 3.81 12.02 8.22
CA VAL A 222 3.38 13.11 9.11
C VAL A 222 2.83 14.24 8.22
N VAL A 223 2.47 15.39 8.79
CA VAL A 223 1.69 16.49 8.20
C VAL A 223 2.42 17.79 8.61
N GLU A 224 2.90 18.72 7.75
CA GLU A 224 2.53 19.07 6.36
C GLU A 224 3.70 19.73 5.51
N PRO A 225 3.54 20.31 4.29
CA PRO A 225 4.31 19.94 3.09
C PRO A 225 5.25 21.02 2.51
N SER A 226 6.04 20.70 1.47
CA SER A 226 6.60 21.63 0.44
C SER A 226 7.43 20.88 -0.64
N LEU A 227 6.83 20.59 -1.81
CA LEU A 227 7.50 19.96 -2.97
C LEU A 227 8.71 20.77 -3.53
N PRO A 228 9.62 20.15 -4.31
CA PRO A 228 10.90 20.77 -4.70
C PRO A 228 10.75 21.99 -5.62
N ALA A 229 11.76 22.86 -5.55
CA ALA A 229 11.80 24.14 -6.26
C ALA A 229 11.76 23.98 -7.80
N VAL A 230 10.67 24.44 -8.41
CA VAL A 230 10.64 24.84 -9.83
C VAL A 230 11.28 26.22 -9.95
N ALA A 231 11.96 26.47 -11.06
CA ALA A 231 12.60 27.76 -11.35
C ALA A 231 11.62 28.94 -11.19
N PRO A 232 12.07 30.14 -10.75
CA PRO A 232 11.20 31.28 -10.59
C PRO A 232 10.48 31.58 -11.91
N PRO A 233 9.15 31.81 -11.91
CA PRO A 233 8.44 32.18 -13.12
C PRO A 233 9.05 33.47 -13.66
N GLY A 234 9.54 33.43 -14.90
CA GLY A 234 9.90 34.64 -15.61
C GLY A 234 8.67 35.56 -15.65
N ILE A 235 8.85 36.84 -15.30
CA ILE A 235 7.75 37.81 -15.23
C ILE A 235 7.09 37.91 -16.61
N PHE A 236 5.96 37.23 -16.77
CA PHE A 236 5.21 37.19 -18.01
C PHE A 236 4.19 38.34 -18.00
N SER A 237 4.25 39.20 -19.03
CA SER A 237 3.47 40.44 -19.10
C SER A 237 2.21 40.33 -19.95
N GLY A 238 1.58 39.15 -20.00
CA GLY A 238 0.38 38.89 -20.78
C GLY A 238 -0.68 38.17 -19.95
N VAL A 239 -1.94 38.52 -20.22
CA VAL A 239 -3.12 38.00 -19.50
C VAL A 239 -3.21 36.47 -19.66
N THR A 240 -3.66 35.80 -18.60
CA THR A 240 -4.06 34.37 -18.63
C THR A 240 -4.92 34.08 -19.85
N ASP A 241 -4.70 32.92 -20.48
CA ASP A 241 -5.52 32.47 -21.59
C ASP A 241 -7.01 32.40 -21.20
N SER A 242 -7.87 32.92 -22.06
CA SER A 242 -9.30 33.08 -21.76
C SER A 242 -10.03 31.76 -21.55
N ASN A 243 -9.56 30.66 -22.14
CA ASN A 243 -10.13 29.33 -21.92
C ASN A 243 -9.71 28.79 -20.54
N ASP A 244 -8.43 28.92 -20.19
CA ASP A 244 -7.91 28.52 -18.88
C ASP A 244 -8.61 29.30 -17.74
N LEU A 245 -8.78 30.62 -17.91
CA LEU A 245 -9.57 31.47 -17.01
C LEU A 245 -11.04 31.02 -16.92
N ALA A 246 -11.67 30.68 -18.04
CA ALA A 246 -13.06 30.20 -18.04
C ALA A 246 -13.21 28.85 -17.30
N ILE A 247 -12.21 27.96 -17.39
CA ILE A 247 -12.18 26.69 -16.65
C ILE A 247 -11.96 26.93 -15.16
N LEU A 248 -11.07 27.83 -14.77
CA LEU A 248 -10.89 28.18 -13.36
C LEU A 248 -12.14 28.86 -12.78
N ASN A 249 -12.80 29.76 -13.52
CA ASN A 249 -14.10 30.31 -13.07
C ASN A 249 -15.13 29.18 -12.87
N GLN A 250 -15.28 28.25 -13.82
CA GLN A 250 -16.15 27.07 -13.63
C GLN A 250 -15.72 26.17 -12.45
N PHE A 251 -14.42 26.07 -12.16
CA PHE A 251 -13.92 25.37 -10.98
C PHE A 251 -14.42 26.03 -9.70
N ARG A 252 -14.29 27.36 -9.58
CA ARG A 252 -14.77 28.13 -8.43
C ARG A 252 -16.30 28.04 -8.30
N ASP A 253 -17.01 28.24 -9.40
CA ASP A 253 -18.46 28.30 -9.44
C ASP A 253 -19.12 26.92 -9.19
N GLY A 254 -18.34 25.83 -9.32
CA GLY A 254 -18.73 24.46 -8.95
C GLY A 254 -18.60 24.12 -7.46
N LEU A 255 -18.10 25.04 -6.63
CA LEU A 255 -17.91 24.86 -5.19
C LEU A 255 -19.08 25.38 -4.37
N GLU A 256 -19.32 24.73 -3.23
CA GLU A 256 -20.23 25.22 -2.18
C GLU A 256 -19.57 26.26 -1.27
N ASN A 257 -18.23 26.23 -1.17
CA ASN A 257 -17.41 27.11 -0.32
C ASN A 257 -16.20 27.72 -1.07
N PRO A 258 -16.43 28.44 -2.19
CA PRO A 258 -15.37 29.00 -3.03
C PRO A 258 -14.49 30.05 -2.32
N GLU A 259 -14.96 30.66 -1.23
CA GLU A 259 -14.22 31.66 -0.47
C GLU A 259 -12.90 31.11 0.13
N LEU A 260 -12.82 29.81 0.39
CA LEU A 260 -11.62 29.16 0.94
C LEU A 260 -10.44 29.15 -0.05
N LEU A 261 -10.69 29.35 -1.35
CA LEU A 261 -9.64 29.51 -2.36
C LEU A 261 -8.85 30.82 -2.20
N ASN A 262 -9.42 31.84 -1.55
CA ASN A 262 -8.88 33.21 -1.46
C ASN A 262 -8.50 33.82 -2.83
N TRP A 263 -9.14 33.40 -3.92
CA TRP A 263 -8.92 33.98 -5.24
C TRP A 263 -9.39 35.44 -5.27
N THR A 264 -8.50 36.31 -5.73
CA THR A 264 -8.71 37.76 -5.67
C THR A 264 -9.72 38.25 -6.72
N THR A 265 -10.13 39.51 -6.61
CA THR A 265 -10.92 40.19 -7.66
C THR A 265 -10.09 40.58 -8.89
N SER A 266 -8.83 40.16 -9.01
CA SER A 266 -8.07 40.26 -10.27
C SER A 266 -8.61 39.21 -11.24
N ASP A 267 -9.03 39.62 -12.43
CA ASP A 267 -9.48 38.72 -13.50
C ASP A 267 -8.34 37.86 -14.11
N ASP A 268 -7.09 38.00 -13.62
CA ASP A 268 -5.90 37.36 -14.19
C ASP A 268 -5.23 36.36 -13.21
N PRO A 269 -5.55 35.04 -13.30
CA PRO A 269 -4.97 33.98 -12.46
C PRO A 269 -3.45 33.89 -12.48
N CYS A 270 -2.83 34.15 -13.63
CA CYS A 270 -1.39 34.14 -13.86
C CYS A 270 -0.73 35.51 -13.67
N GLY A 271 -1.51 36.59 -13.49
CA GLY A 271 -1.00 37.95 -13.35
C GLY A 271 -0.26 38.19 -12.03
N PRO A 272 0.35 39.36 -11.81
CA PRO A 272 0.96 39.71 -10.52
C PRO A 272 -0.01 40.49 -9.60
N PRO A 273 -0.37 39.99 -8.39
CA PRO A 273 -0.03 38.68 -7.82
C PRO A 273 -0.92 37.56 -8.39
N SER A 274 -0.35 36.36 -8.53
CA SER A 274 -1.08 35.22 -9.08
C SER A 274 -2.14 34.73 -8.09
N TRP A 275 -3.19 34.09 -8.58
CA TRP A 275 -4.19 33.51 -7.70
C TRP A 275 -3.55 32.47 -6.77
N PRO A 276 -3.88 32.46 -5.47
CA PRO A 276 -3.43 31.42 -4.56
C PRO A 276 -3.71 30.03 -5.12
N HIS A 277 -2.79 29.09 -4.91
CA HIS A 277 -2.88 27.70 -5.36
C HIS A 277 -2.83 27.48 -6.89
N ILE A 278 -2.64 28.52 -7.70
CA ILE A 278 -2.48 28.45 -9.16
C ILE A 278 -1.04 28.75 -9.55
N VAL A 279 -0.47 27.95 -10.46
CA VAL A 279 0.86 28.19 -11.05
C VAL A 279 0.75 28.11 -12.57
N CYS A 280 1.33 29.08 -13.28
CA CYS A 280 1.26 29.17 -14.73
C CYS A 280 2.63 29.01 -15.42
N SER A 281 2.58 28.46 -16.64
CA SER A 281 3.70 28.40 -17.58
C SER A 281 3.44 29.38 -18.71
N GLY A 282 3.95 30.60 -18.59
CA GLY A 282 3.49 31.72 -19.43
C GLY A 282 2.05 32.12 -19.06
N ASN A 283 1.16 32.25 -20.05
CA ASN A 283 -0.26 32.54 -19.83
C ASN A 283 -1.16 31.30 -19.63
N LYS A 284 -0.58 30.10 -19.56
CA LYS A 284 -1.35 28.84 -19.42
C LYS A 284 -1.22 28.26 -18.02
N VAL A 285 -2.33 27.79 -17.47
CA VAL A 285 -2.37 27.15 -16.15
C VAL A 285 -1.62 25.82 -16.23
N SER A 286 -0.64 25.68 -15.36
CA SER A 286 0.26 24.51 -15.30
C SER A 286 0.10 23.68 -14.04
N GLN A 287 -0.36 24.29 -12.94
CA GLN A 287 -0.65 23.58 -11.70
C GLN A 287 -1.87 24.17 -10.97
N ILE A 288 -2.63 23.30 -10.32
CA ILE A 288 -3.71 23.63 -9.37
C ILE A 288 -3.43 22.83 -8.10
N GLN A 289 -3.24 23.49 -6.96
CA GLN A 289 -2.72 22.87 -5.71
C GLN A 289 -3.54 23.29 -4.47
N VAL A 290 -4.79 22.81 -4.40
CA VAL A 290 -5.82 23.19 -3.42
C VAL A 290 -6.10 22.10 -2.37
N GLN A 291 -5.11 21.28 -2.05
CA GLN A 291 -5.20 20.23 -1.04
C GLN A 291 -5.45 20.75 0.39
N ILE A 292 -6.18 19.99 1.20
CA ILE A 292 -6.37 20.23 2.66
C ILE A 292 -7.03 21.59 2.96
N LEU A 293 -7.90 22.07 2.06
CA LEU A 293 -8.66 23.32 2.23
C LEU A 293 -10.10 23.10 2.70
N ASN A 294 -10.55 21.84 2.86
CA ASN A 294 -11.95 21.46 3.11
C ASN A 294 -12.93 21.95 2.01
N LEU A 295 -12.46 22.06 0.77
CA LEU A 295 -13.29 22.43 -0.37
C LEU A 295 -14.36 21.37 -0.64
N LYS A 296 -15.58 21.81 -0.91
CA LYS A 296 -16.75 20.97 -1.18
C LYS A 296 -17.43 21.44 -2.46
N GLY A 297 -17.93 20.49 -3.25
CA GLY A 297 -18.62 20.76 -4.51
C GLY A 297 -18.25 19.76 -5.59
N THR A 298 -18.24 20.19 -6.84
CA THR A 298 -17.93 19.37 -8.02
C THR A 298 -16.81 19.97 -8.85
N LEU A 299 -16.17 19.16 -9.70
CA LEU A 299 -15.13 19.62 -10.63
C LEU A 299 -15.71 19.97 -12.01
N PRO A 300 -15.10 20.92 -12.74
CA PRO A 300 -15.57 21.30 -14.07
C PRO A 300 -15.30 20.17 -15.07
N LYS A 301 -16.32 19.81 -15.87
CA LYS A 301 -16.26 18.66 -16.80
C LYS A 301 -15.19 18.78 -17.88
N ASN A 302 -14.76 20.01 -18.18
CA ASN A 302 -13.79 20.35 -19.21
C ASN A 302 -12.37 20.61 -18.65
N LEU A 303 -12.04 20.07 -17.46
CA LEU A 303 -10.71 20.23 -16.86
C LEU A 303 -9.57 19.71 -17.78
N ASN A 304 -9.84 18.74 -18.67
CA ASN A 304 -8.88 18.29 -19.68
C ASN A 304 -8.56 19.31 -20.78
N GLN A 305 -9.26 20.45 -20.84
CA GLN A 305 -8.98 21.53 -21.78
C GLN A 305 -7.90 22.51 -21.27
N LEU A 306 -7.21 22.18 -20.16
CA LEU A 306 -6.01 22.89 -19.68
C LEU A 306 -4.75 22.24 -20.27
N PRO A 307 -4.22 22.74 -21.41
CA PRO A 307 -3.25 21.98 -22.22
C PRO A 307 -1.86 21.84 -21.57
N MET A 308 -1.54 22.70 -20.60
CA MET A 308 -0.25 22.72 -19.89
C MET A 308 -0.35 22.14 -18.47
N LEU A 309 -1.51 21.59 -18.06
CA LEU A 309 -1.71 21.09 -16.71
C LEU A 309 -0.79 19.90 -16.43
N SER A 310 0.17 20.12 -15.54
CA SER A 310 1.24 19.19 -15.17
C SER A 310 1.08 18.62 -13.76
N ASN A 311 0.59 19.43 -12.81
CA ASN A 311 0.37 19.03 -11.42
C ASN A 311 -1.05 19.39 -10.95
N LEU A 312 -1.81 18.40 -10.51
CA LEU A 312 -3.15 18.56 -9.96
C LEU A 312 -3.20 17.99 -8.53
N GLY A 313 -3.35 18.86 -7.54
CA GLY A 313 -3.42 18.53 -6.11
C GLY A 313 -4.77 18.95 -5.55
N LEU A 314 -5.66 17.97 -5.34
CA LEU A 314 -7.02 18.13 -4.84
C LEU A 314 -7.27 17.30 -3.56
N GLN A 315 -6.27 16.57 -3.09
CA GLN A 315 -6.41 15.56 -2.05
C GLN A 315 -6.83 16.12 -0.68
N LYS A 316 -7.49 15.28 0.13
CA LYS A 316 -7.98 15.62 1.49
C LYS A 316 -8.92 16.83 1.48
N ASN A 317 -9.97 16.74 0.66
CA ASN A 317 -11.06 17.72 0.57
C ASN A 317 -12.40 16.95 0.61
N GLN A 318 -13.48 17.58 0.17
CA GLN A 318 -14.84 17.03 0.07
C GLN A 318 -15.39 17.18 -1.37
N PHE A 319 -14.52 17.11 -2.38
CA PHE A 319 -14.94 17.12 -3.78
C PHE A 319 -15.79 15.88 -4.09
N SER A 320 -16.89 16.07 -4.82
CA SER A 320 -17.93 15.06 -5.00
C SER A 320 -18.41 14.97 -6.45
N GLY A 321 -19.25 13.97 -6.73
CA GLY A 321 -19.75 13.69 -8.08
C GLY A 321 -18.73 12.93 -8.94
N MET A 322 -18.98 12.93 -10.25
CA MET A 322 -18.14 12.27 -11.24
C MET A 322 -16.81 13.02 -11.45
N LEU A 323 -15.69 12.29 -11.44
CA LEU A 323 -14.40 12.82 -11.89
C LEU A 323 -14.52 13.29 -13.35
N PRO A 324 -14.00 14.48 -13.71
CA PRO A 324 -13.99 14.91 -15.10
C PRO A 324 -13.04 13.99 -15.88
N SER A 325 -13.28 13.85 -17.19
CA SER A 325 -12.34 13.14 -18.06
C SER A 325 -10.99 13.85 -18.03
N PHE A 326 -9.90 13.09 -17.90
CA PHE A 326 -8.53 13.57 -18.08
C PHE A 326 -7.99 13.25 -19.48
N SER A 327 -8.86 12.73 -20.37
CA SER A 327 -8.52 12.34 -21.74
C SER A 327 -7.83 13.47 -22.50
N GLY A 328 -6.59 13.23 -22.93
CA GLY A 328 -5.77 14.20 -23.68
C GLY A 328 -4.87 15.12 -22.84
N LEU A 329 -4.86 15.01 -21.50
CA LEU A 329 -3.93 15.75 -20.63
C LEU A 329 -2.48 15.24 -20.73
N SER A 330 -1.88 15.44 -21.90
CA SER A 330 -0.57 14.88 -22.28
C SER A 330 0.63 15.46 -21.50
N GLU A 331 0.47 16.61 -20.83
CA GLU A 331 1.48 17.21 -19.94
C GLU A 331 1.35 16.79 -18.46
N LEU A 332 0.27 16.09 -18.08
CA LEU A 332 -0.01 15.73 -16.69
C LEU A 332 1.02 14.71 -16.18
N ARG A 333 1.74 15.08 -15.11
CA ARG A 333 2.75 14.26 -14.43
C ARG A 333 2.26 13.78 -13.07
N TYR A 334 1.63 14.65 -12.29
CA TYR A 334 1.24 14.35 -10.91
C TYR A 334 -0.24 14.65 -10.69
N ALA A 335 -1.01 13.62 -10.33
CA ALA A 335 -2.43 13.73 -10.01
C ALA A 335 -2.71 13.16 -8.61
N TYR A 336 -2.93 14.05 -7.65
CA TYR A 336 -3.27 13.73 -6.26
C TYR A 336 -4.74 14.08 -6.00
N LEU A 337 -5.59 13.06 -5.93
CA LEU A 337 -7.05 13.16 -5.93
C LEU A 337 -7.70 12.44 -4.74
N GLY A 338 -6.89 11.69 -3.96
CA GLY A 338 -7.34 10.85 -2.85
C GLY A 338 -7.95 11.61 -1.65
N HIS A 339 -8.68 10.89 -0.80
CA HIS A 339 -9.46 11.42 0.32
C HIS A 339 -10.43 12.53 -0.13
N ASN A 340 -11.41 12.12 -0.94
CA ASN A 340 -12.51 12.94 -1.44
C ASN A 340 -13.78 12.07 -1.50
N ASN A 341 -14.85 12.60 -2.11
CA ASN A 341 -16.16 11.97 -2.24
C ASN A 341 -16.53 11.71 -3.72
N PHE A 342 -15.56 11.48 -4.60
CA PHE A 342 -15.82 11.20 -6.01
C PHE A 342 -16.58 9.88 -6.18
N ASP A 343 -17.75 9.92 -6.82
CA ASP A 343 -18.68 8.79 -6.92
C ASP A 343 -18.51 7.94 -8.19
N THR A 344 -17.80 8.46 -9.20
CA THR A 344 -17.67 7.85 -10.52
C THR A 344 -16.33 8.22 -11.15
N ILE A 345 -15.64 7.25 -11.75
CA ILE A 345 -14.51 7.49 -12.65
C ILE A 345 -14.96 7.24 -14.12
N PRO A 346 -14.71 8.16 -15.07
CA PRO A 346 -15.11 7.97 -16.46
C PRO A 346 -14.18 6.98 -17.16
N SER A 347 -14.70 6.21 -18.12
CA SER A 347 -13.95 5.13 -18.78
C SER A 347 -12.77 5.60 -19.64
N ASP A 348 -12.77 6.87 -20.06
CA ASP A 348 -11.71 7.50 -20.86
C ASP A 348 -10.68 8.26 -19.99
N PHE A 349 -10.77 8.19 -18.65
CA PHE A 349 -9.92 8.94 -17.72
C PHE A 349 -8.42 8.79 -18.01
N PHE A 350 -7.98 7.60 -18.39
CA PHE A 350 -6.55 7.28 -18.60
C PHE A 350 -6.04 7.58 -20.02
N ASN A 351 -6.89 8.08 -20.92
CA ASN A 351 -6.56 8.21 -22.33
C ASN A 351 -5.55 9.35 -22.57
N GLY A 352 -4.40 9.02 -23.15
CA GLY A 352 -3.40 10.03 -23.54
C GLY A 352 -2.56 10.60 -22.39
N LEU A 353 -2.59 10.01 -21.19
CA LEU A 353 -1.79 10.42 -20.02
C LEU A 353 -0.30 10.00 -20.12
N VAL A 354 0.33 10.27 -21.26
CA VAL A 354 1.66 9.74 -21.65
C VAL A 354 2.84 10.23 -20.79
N LYS A 355 2.66 11.32 -20.03
CA LYS A 355 3.66 11.88 -19.09
C LYS A 355 3.38 11.59 -17.62
N LEU A 356 2.35 10.81 -17.29
CA LEU A 356 1.94 10.56 -15.92
C LEU A 356 3.03 9.79 -15.15
N GLU A 357 3.49 10.37 -14.04
CA GLU A 357 4.50 9.84 -13.14
C GLU A 357 3.91 9.36 -11.81
N VAL A 358 2.87 10.03 -11.31
CA VAL A 358 2.16 9.70 -10.07
C VAL A 358 0.66 9.88 -10.22
N LEU A 359 -0.10 8.86 -9.84
CA LEU A 359 -1.55 8.92 -9.67
C LEU A 359 -1.96 8.37 -8.30
N ALA A 360 -2.61 9.20 -7.49
CA ALA A 360 -3.16 8.85 -6.20
C ALA A 360 -4.66 9.18 -6.15
N LEU A 361 -5.52 8.17 -6.14
CA LEU A 361 -6.99 8.29 -6.08
C LEU A 361 -7.59 7.75 -4.77
N ASP A 362 -6.74 7.34 -3.84
CA ASP A 362 -7.08 6.58 -2.62
C ASP A 362 -8.27 7.13 -1.85
N TYR A 363 -9.07 6.27 -1.21
CA TYR A 363 -10.20 6.64 -0.37
C TYR A 363 -11.18 7.60 -1.08
N ASN A 364 -11.78 7.08 -2.16
CA ASN A 364 -12.89 7.70 -2.87
C ASN A 364 -13.95 6.63 -3.16
N PRO A 365 -15.25 6.94 -3.05
CA PRO A 365 -16.33 5.97 -3.22
C PRO A 365 -16.67 5.66 -4.70
N GLN A 366 -15.69 5.66 -5.62
CA GLN A 366 -15.98 5.52 -7.06
C GLN A 366 -16.73 4.23 -7.35
N ASN A 367 -17.81 4.33 -8.14
CA ASN A 367 -18.60 3.23 -8.66
C ASN A 367 -19.00 2.19 -7.59
N ALA A 368 -19.22 2.60 -6.34
CA ALA A 368 -19.34 1.69 -5.17
C ALA A 368 -20.16 0.41 -5.43
N THR A 369 -21.35 0.55 -6.02
CA THR A 369 -22.26 -0.56 -6.34
C THR A 369 -21.68 -1.57 -7.33
N THR A 370 -21.05 -1.13 -8.42
CA THR A 370 -20.58 -2.01 -9.52
C THR A 370 -19.10 -2.35 -9.45
N GLY A 371 -18.32 -1.48 -8.81
CA GLY A 371 -16.87 -1.39 -9.01
C GLY A 371 -16.50 -0.88 -10.39
N TRP A 372 -15.19 -0.82 -10.63
CA TRP A 372 -14.59 -0.53 -11.93
C TRP A 372 -13.31 -1.35 -12.13
N LEU A 373 -12.95 -1.57 -13.40
CA LEU A 373 -11.75 -2.31 -13.81
C LEU A 373 -10.61 -1.33 -14.12
N LEU A 374 -9.37 -1.73 -13.86
CA LEU A 374 -8.20 -1.02 -14.36
C LEU A 374 -8.12 -1.14 -15.90
N PRO A 375 -8.24 -0.04 -16.66
CA PRO A 375 -8.28 -0.09 -18.13
C PRO A 375 -6.89 -0.26 -18.74
N SER A 376 -6.82 -0.86 -19.92
CA SER A 376 -5.56 -1.15 -20.63
C SER A 376 -4.78 0.11 -21.02
N GLU A 377 -5.46 1.23 -21.20
CA GLU A 377 -4.93 2.50 -21.65
C GLU A 377 -3.92 3.10 -20.65
N LEU A 378 -3.99 2.69 -19.38
CA LEU A 378 -2.99 3.00 -18.35
C LEU A 378 -1.58 2.53 -18.74
N GLN A 379 -1.45 1.47 -19.55
CA GLN A 379 -0.15 0.97 -20.04
C GLN A 379 0.64 2.00 -20.85
N ASN A 380 -0.04 3.02 -21.40
CA ASN A 380 0.60 4.12 -22.14
C ASN A 380 1.36 5.09 -21.22
N SER A 381 1.10 5.06 -19.92
CA SER A 381 1.78 5.86 -18.89
C SER A 381 3.13 5.24 -18.53
N ILE A 382 4.05 5.11 -19.49
CA ILE A 382 5.32 4.39 -19.31
C ILE A 382 6.25 5.03 -18.26
N GLN A 383 6.01 6.29 -17.91
CA GLN A 383 6.72 7.06 -16.88
C GLN A 383 6.12 6.87 -15.48
N LEU A 384 5.00 6.15 -15.34
CA LEU A 384 4.30 6.00 -14.06
C LEU A 384 5.17 5.24 -13.06
N THR A 385 5.53 5.92 -11.96
CA THR A 385 6.35 5.40 -10.87
C THR A 385 5.50 4.93 -9.69
N ASN A 386 4.46 5.70 -9.36
CA ASN A 386 3.60 5.46 -8.21
C ASN A 386 2.13 5.42 -8.64
N LEU A 387 1.45 4.32 -8.34
CA LEU A 387 0.01 4.16 -8.52
C LEU A 387 -0.63 3.74 -7.19
N THR A 388 -1.44 4.62 -6.61
CA THR A 388 -2.12 4.37 -5.33
C THR A 388 -3.63 4.54 -5.51
N LEU A 389 -4.34 3.42 -5.41
CA LEU A 389 -5.79 3.29 -5.64
C LEU A 389 -6.43 2.51 -4.47
N MET A 390 -5.98 2.75 -3.24
CA MET A 390 -6.48 2.06 -2.06
C MET A 390 -7.92 2.48 -1.76
N SER A 391 -8.81 1.55 -1.40
CA SER A 391 -10.21 1.87 -1.08
C SER A 391 -10.93 2.64 -2.22
N CYS A 392 -10.73 2.22 -3.47
CA CYS A 392 -11.33 2.79 -4.68
C CYS A 392 -12.40 1.89 -5.31
N ASN A 393 -12.84 0.83 -4.62
CA ASN A 393 -13.83 -0.16 -5.10
C ASN A 393 -13.45 -0.93 -6.38
N LEU A 394 -12.15 -1.01 -6.71
CA LEU A 394 -11.64 -1.77 -7.86
C LEU A 394 -12.11 -3.22 -7.82
N VAL A 395 -12.49 -3.76 -8.98
CA VAL A 395 -12.88 -5.17 -9.17
C VAL A 395 -12.02 -5.81 -10.26
N GLY A 396 -12.18 -7.12 -10.47
CA GLY A 396 -11.51 -7.85 -11.54
C GLY A 396 -10.13 -8.38 -11.16
N PRO A 397 -9.48 -9.12 -12.07
CA PRO A 397 -8.13 -9.61 -11.86
C PRO A 397 -7.07 -8.54 -12.06
N LEU A 398 -5.97 -8.64 -11.33
CA LEU A 398 -4.82 -7.74 -11.46
C LEU A 398 -4.28 -7.77 -12.91
N PRO A 399 -4.27 -6.65 -13.66
CA PRO A 399 -3.91 -6.68 -15.07
C PRO A 399 -2.44 -7.05 -15.32
N LYS A 400 -2.22 -7.91 -16.33
CA LYS A 400 -0.86 -8.36 -16.73
C LYS A 400 0.07 -7.21 -17.11
N PHE A 401 -0.44 -6.12 -17.66
CA PHE A 401 0.38 -5.00 -18.14
C PHE A 401 1.14 -4.29 -17.00
N LEU A 402 0.60 -4.27 -15.78
CA LEU A 402 1.24 -3.63 -14.61
C LEU A 402 2.63 -4.21 -14.33
N GLY A 403 2.78 -5.53 -14.45
CA GLY A 403 4.07 -6.21 -14.30
C GLY A 403 5.11 -5.80 -15.36
N ASN A 404 4.65 -5.32 -16.52
CA ASN A 404 5.50 -4.90 -17.64
C ASN A 404 5.77 -3.38 -17.67
N MET A 405 5.21 -2.58 -16.74
CA MET A 405 5.40 -1.14 -16.74
C MET A 405 6.84 -0.79 -16.30
N PRO A 406 7.65 -0.13 -17.15
CA PRO A 406 9.11 -0.08 -16.99
C PRO A 406 9.59 0.84 -15.85
N SER A 407 8.71 1.71 -15.35
CA SER A 407 9.02 2.68 -14.28
C SER A 407 8.29 2.40 -12.97
N LEU A 408 7.32 1.46 -12.96
CA LEU A 408 6.36 1.31 -11.86
C LEU A 408 7.03 0.70 -10.62
N SER A 409 7.31 1.56 -9.64
CA SER A 409 8.07 1.25 -8.43
C SER A 409 7.18 1.04 -7.20
N VAL A 410 6.00 1.66 -7.17
CA VAL A 410 5.04 1.60 -6.05
C VAL A 410 3.64 1.32 -6.59
N LEU A 411 3.04 0.23 -6.13
CA LEU A 411 1.67 -0.16 -6.47
C LEU A 411 0.88 -0.52 -5.22
N PHE A 412 -0.05 0.36 -4.83
CA PHE A 412 -0.94 0.16 -3.67
C PHE A 412 -2.38 0.04 -4.13
N LEU A 413 -2.96 -1.16 -3.96
CA LEU A 413 -4.34 -1.49 -4.36
C LEU A 413 -5.13 -2.11 -3.19
N SER A 414 -4.73 -1.84 -1.96
CA SER A 414 -5.34 -2.34 -0.73
C SER A 414 -6.81 -1.92 -0.58
N PHE A 415 -7.60 -2.65 0.22
CA PHE A 415 -9.01 -2.30 0.51
C PHE A 415 -9.93 -2.26 -0.72
N ASN A 416 -9.72 -3.13 -1.71
CA ASN A 416 -10.54 -3.20 -2.93
C ASN A 416 -11.33 -4.53 -3.01
N ARG A 417 -11.70 -4.97 -4.21
CA ARG A 417 -12.35 -6.26 -4.53
C ARG A 417 -11.61 -6.96 -5.69
N ILE A 418 -10.28 -6.86 -5.70
CA ILE A 418 -9.42 -7.46 -6.72
C ILE A 418 -9.33 -8.96 -6.48
N PHE A 419 -9.51 -9.75 -7.53
CA PHE A 419 -9.60 -11.21 -7.45
C PHE A 419 -8.57 -11.97 -8.28
N GLY A 420 -8.43 -13.27 -8.01
CA GLY A 420 -7.41 -14.13 -8.58
C GLY A 420 -6.00 -13.79 -8.10
N GLY A 421 -5.00 -14.52 -8.63
CA GLY A 421 -3.61 -14.39 -8.20
C GLY A 421 -2.81 -13.29 -8.88
N ILE A 422 -1.60 -13.08 -8.34
CA ILE A 422 -0.58 -12.19 -8.92
C ILE A 422 -0.15 -12.75 -10.28
N PRO A 423 -0.25 -11.98 -11.39
CA PRO A 423 0.08 -12.48 -12.72
C PRO A 423 1.58 -12.75 -12.91
N MET A 424 1.91 -13.80 -13.66
CA MET A 424 3.32 -14.16 -13.95
C MET A 424 4.14 -13.07 -14.66
N SER A 425 3.52 -12.05 -15.26
CA SER A 425 4.23 -10.90 -15.83
C SER A 425 4.95 -10.05 -14.79
N PHE A 426 4.55 -10.12 -13.52
CA PHE A 426 5.23 -9.40 -12.45
C PHE A 426 6.67 -9.88 -12.22
N LYS A 427 7.06 -11.06 -12.69
CA LYS A 427 8.40 -11.65 -12.46
C LYS A 427 9.57 -10.75 -12.90
N ASP A 428 9.39 -9.92 -13.93
CA ASP A 428 10.42 -9.04 -14.50
C ASP A 428 10.16 -7.57 -14.13
N SER A 429 9.24 -7.30 -13.20
CA SER A 429 8.81 -5.95 -12.81
C SER A 429 9.84 -5.23 -11.96
N VAL A 430 9.88 -3.90 -12.08
CA VAL A 430 10.76 -3.02 -11.29
C VAL A 430 10.17 -2.59 -9.93
N LEU A 431 9.04 -3.18 -9.54
CA LEU A 431 8.32 -2.89 -8.29
C LEU A 431 9.23 -3.05 -7.06
N LYS A 432 9.17 -2.04 -6.19
CA LYS A 432 9.83 -2.03 -4.87
C LYS A 432 8.83 -2.23 -3.74
N MET A 433 7.59 -1.80 -3.94
CA MET A 433 6.49 -1.91 -2.97
C MET A 433 5.23 -2.40 -3.67
N LEU A 434 4.63 -3.46 -3.16
CA LEU A 434 3.39 -4.04 -3.66
C LEU A 434 2.44 -4.35 -2.50
N TRP A 435 1.34 -3.59 -2.40
CA TRP A 435 0.29 -3.82 -1.40
C TRP A 435 -1.01 -4.23 -2.09
N LEU A 436 -1.47 -5.44 -1.76
CA LEU A 436 -2.71 -6.05 -2.26
C LEU A 436 -3.61 -6.50 -1.09
N ASN A 437 -3.37 -5.98 0.11
CA ASN A 437 -4.00 -6.46 1.33
C ASN A 437 -5.47 -6.01 1.49
N GLN A 438 -6.26 -6.74 2.28
CA GLN A 438 -7.68 -6.46 2.55
C GLN A 438 -8.54 -6.39 1.28
N GLN A 439 -8.49 -7.40 0.40
CA GLN A 439 -9.46 -7.52 -0.69
C GLN A 439 -10.78 -8.10 -0.17
N SER A 440 -11.87 -7.40 -0.40
CA SER A 440 -13.24 -7.75 0.03
C SER A 440 -14.02 -8.51 -1.06
N GLY A 441 -15.12 -9.17 -0.68
CA GLY A 441 -15.91 -10.01 -1.57
C GLY A 441 -15.29 -11.39 -1.72
N ASP A 442 -15.13 -11.87 -2.95
CA ASP A 442 -14.37 -13.11 -3.24
C ASP A 442 -12.85 -12.95 -2.97
N GLY A 443 -12.38 -11.75 -2.59
CA GLY A 443 -10.97 -11.46 -2.27
C GLY A 443 -10.03 -11.85 -3.42
N MET A 444 -8.75 -12.12 -3.12
CA MET A 444 -7.81 -12.71 -4.10
C MET A 444 -8.09 -14.20 -4.44
N THR A 445 -9.33 -14.69 -4.31
CA THR A 445 -9.73 -16.02 -4.78
C THR A 445 -10.14 -16.02 -6.26
N GLY A 446 -10.26 -17.21 -6.86
CA GLY A 446 -10.79 -17.32 -8.23
C GLY A 446 -12.32 -17.18 -8.27
N PRO A 447 -12.91 -16.48 -9.27
CA PRO A 447 -14.36 -16.47 -9.44
C PRO A 447 -14.89 -17.90 -9.60
N ILE A 448 -15.80 -18.27 -8.71
CA ILE A 448 -16.35 -19.64 -8.62
C ILE A 448 -17.24 -19.99 -9.84
N ASP A 449 -17.83 -18.99 -10.52
CA ASP A 449 -18.82 -19.19 -11.60
C ASP A 449 -18.59 -18.34 -12.87
N ALA A 450 -17.34 -18.21 -13.35
CA ALA A 450 -17.02 -17.44 -14.58
C ALA A 450 -16.34 -18.27 -15.70
N VAL A 451 -17.15 -19.07 -16.41
CA VAL A 451 -16.96 -19.50 -17.82
C VAL A 451 -15.55 -20.02 -18.22
N SER A 452 -15.26 -21.27 -17.85
CA SER A 452 -14.69 -22.38 -18.68
C SER A 452 -13.59 -22.15 -19.76
N THR A 453 -12.97 -20.98 -19.91
CA THR A 453 -12.01 -20.66 -20.99
C THR A 453 -10.74 -19.94 -20.53
N LEU A 454 -10.58 -19.67 -19.23
CA LEU A 454 -9.35 -19.16 -18.64
C LEU A 454 -8.76 -20.20 -17.69
N GLY A 455 -7.59 -20.73 -18.04
CA GLY A 455 -6.94 -21.81 -17.30
C GLY A 455 -6.50 -21.39 -15.90
N SER A 456 -6.83 -22.23 -14.91
CA SER A 456 -6.36 -22.20 -13.51
C SER A 456 -6.36 -20.82 -12.84
N LEU A 457 -7.49 -20.51 -12.20
CA LEU A 457 -7.67 -19.36 -11.32
C LEU A 457 -6.85 -19.55 -10.03
N ASN A 458 -5.55 -19.26 -10.10
CA ASN A 458 -4.62 -19.49 -9.02
C ASN A 458 -4.75 -18.44 -7.92
N SER A 459 -5.49 -18.72 -6.86
CA SER A 459 -5.52 -17.98 -5.59
C SER A 459 -4.26 -18.22 -4.72
N LYS A 460 -3.12 -18.45 -5.37
CA LYS A 460 -1.84 -18.86 -4.77
C LYS A 460 -0.81 -17.77 -5.03
N ILE A 461 0.20 -17.64 -4.16
CA ILE A 461 1.41 -16.90 -4.51
C ILE A 461 2.17 -17.71 -5.57
N PRO A 462 2.53 -17.14 -6.74
CA PRO A 462 3.18 -17.89 -7.80
C PRO A 462 4.69 -18.06 -7.53
N GLU A 463 5.26 -19.21 -7.90
CA GLU A 463 6.69 -19.53 -7.70
C GLU A 463 7.67 -18.52 -8.32
N ASN A 464 7.25 -17.75 -9.31
CA ASN A 464 8.11 -16.72 -9.93
C ASN A 464 8.06 -15.36 -9.22
N ILE A 465 7.35 -15.22 -8.08
CA ILE A 465 7.36 -14.01 -7.26
C ILE A 465 8.78 -13.66 -6.79
N GLY A 466 9.62 -14.67 -6.52
CA GLY A 466 11.03 -14.48 -6.11
C GLY A 466 11.91 -13.79 -7.16
N ASN A 467 11.47 -13.68 -8.42
CA ASN A 467 12.19 -12.94 -9.45
C ASN A 467 12.09 -11.40 -9.29
N LEU A 468 11.15 -10.92 -8.45
CA LEU A 468 11.02 -9.50 -8.06
C LEU A 468 12.19 -9.04 -7.16
N THR A 469 13.41 -9.13 -7.65
CA THR A 469 14.66 -8.88 -6.90
C THR A 469 14.78 -7.46 -6.33
N LEU A 470 14.06 -6.49 -6.93
CA LEU A 470 14.00 -5.10 -6.45
C LEU A 470 12.95 -4.87 -5.36
N LEU A 471 12.04 -5.83 -5.11
CA LEU A 471 11.01 -5.72 -4.09
C LEU A 471 11.63 -5.62 -2.69
N LYS A 472 11.03 -4.77 -1.86
CA LYS A 472 11.42 -4.56 -0.46
C LYS A 472 10.23 -4.62 0.49
N ASP A 473 9.04 -4.29 0.00
CA ASP A 473 7.81 -4.31 0.79
C ASP A 473 6.73 -5.08 0.03
N LEU A 474 6.22 -6.16 0.65
CA LEU A 474 5.13 -6.98 0.12
C LEU A 474 4.09 -7.17 1.21
N ASN A 475 2.89 -6.64 1.00
CA ASN A 475 1.76 -6.82 1.90
C ASN A 475 0.61 -7.55 1.19
N LEU A 476 0.34 -8.76 1.64
CA LEU A 476 -0.74 -9.65 1.18
C LEU A 476 -1.72 -9.99 2.31
N ASN A 477 -1.67 -9.29 3.44
CA ASN A 477 -2.47 -9.62 4.62
C ASN A 477 -3.99 -9.52 4.38
N ASP A 478 -4.77 -10.18 5.24
CA ASP A 478 -6.24 -10.14 5.23
C ASP A 478 -6.81 -10.45 3.83
N ASN A 479 -6.51 -11.65 3.34
CA ASN A 479 -6.94 -12.17 2.05
C ASN A 479 -7.29 -13.67 2.20
N ASP A 480 -7.85 -14.27 1.16
CA ASP A 480 -8.13 -15.71 1.10
C ASP A 480 -7.10 -16.46 0.23
N LEU A 481 -5.82 -16.08 0.27
CA LEU A 481 -4.77 -16.76 -0.49
C LEU A 481 -4.51 -18.15 0.11
N VAL A 482 -4.42 -19.16 -0.76
CA VAL A 482 -4.31 -20.57 -0.39
C VAL A 482 -2.96 -21.17 -0.80
N GLY A 483 -2.66 -22.32 -0.21
CA GLY A 483 -1.57 -23.21 -0.64
C GLY A 483 -0.24 -22.92 0.04
N LEU A 484 0.83 -23.48 -0.52
CA LEU A 484 2.16 -23.35 0.06
C LEU A 484 2.74 -21.95 -0.17
N ILE A 485 3.53 -21.45 0.79
CA ILE A 485 4.38 -20.28 0.58
C ILE A 485 5.58 -20.72 -0.27
N PRO A 486 5.83 -20.11 -1.45
CA PRO A 486 6.96 -20.47 -2.31
C PRO A 486 8.32 -20.30 -1.62
N ASP A 487 9.24 -21.24 -1.85
CA ASP A 487 10.64 -21.12 -1.43
C ASP A 487 11.31 -19.89 -2.08
N SER A 488 10.87 -19.54 -3.29
CA SER A 488 11.33 -18.34 -4.00
C SER A 488 10.99 -17.06 -3.24
N LEU A 489 9.80 -16.95 -2.64
CA LEU A 489 9.40 -15.84 -1.77
C LEU A 489 10.20 -15.86 -0.46
N ALA A 490 10.33 -17.02 0.16
CA ALA A 490 11.06 -17.18 1.42
C ALA A 490 12.53 -16.72 1.30
N SER A 491 13.14 -16.91 0.13
CA SER A 491 14.53 -16.54 -0.15
C SER A 491 14.77 -15.06 -0.53
N MET A 492 13.72 -14.23 -0.64
CA MET A 492 13.83 -12.83 -1.05
C MET A 492 14.42 -11.91 0.04
N ASP A 493 15.28 -10.96 -0.36
CA ASP A 493 15.80 -9.88 0.49
C ASP A 493 14.78 -8.74 0.69
N LEU A 494 13.60 -9.06 1.25
CA LEU A 494 12.59 -8.08 1.62
C LEU A 494 12.94 -7.38 2.94
N PHE A 495 12.55 -6.11 3.06
CA PHE A 495 12.54 -5.39 4.33
C PHE A 495 11.31 -5.77 5.16
N SER A 496 10.13 -5.84 4.51
CA SER A 496 8.84 -6.17 5.11
C SER A 496 8.10 -7.19 4.26
N LEU A 497 7.54 -8.21 4.91
CA LEU A 497 6.66 -9.22 4.31
C LEU A 497 5.50 -9.52 5.26
N ASP A 498 4.28 -9.14 4.88
CA ASP A 498 3.09 -9.45 5.67
C ASP A 498 2.17 -10.43 4.92
N LEU A 499 1.96 -11.58 5.55
CA LEU A 499 1.16 -12.72 5.11
C LEU A 499 0.06 -13.09 6.13
N ASN A 500 -0.18 -12.24 7.14
CA ASN A 500 -1.18 -12.48 8.18
C ASN A 500 -2.58 -12.74 7.60
N ASN A 501 -3.42 -13.47 8.35
CA ASN A 501 -4.84 -13.64 8.09
C ASN A 501 -5.12 -14.10 6.64
N ASN A 502 -4.63 -15.30 6.32
CA ASN A 502 -4.76 -15.95 5.01
C ASN A 502 -5.05 -17.45 5.19
N GLN A 503 -5.09 -18.21 4.08
CA GLN A 503 -5.30 -19.66 4.07
C GLN A 503 -4.02 -20.41 3.64
N PHE A 504 -2.83 -19.88 3.97
CA PHE A 504 -1.56 -20.53 3.66
C PHE A 504 -1.37 -21.82 4.46
N MET A 505 -0.90 -22.86 3.77
CA MET A 505 -0.81 -24.23 4.25
C MET A 505 0.62 -24.76 4.21
N GLY A 506 0.81 -25.91 4.85
CA GLY A 506 2.08 -26.62 4.81
C GLY A 506 3.11 -26.04 5.78
N PRO A 507 4.42 -26.20 5.50
CA PRO A 507 5.47 -25.80 6.41
C PRO A 507 5.70 -24.29 6.32
N ILE A 508 5.94 -23.64 7.47
CA ILE A 508 6.38 -22.25 7.50
C ILE A 508 7.84 -22.20 7.00
N PRO A 509 8.18 -21.48 5.92
CA PRO A 509 9.57 -21.39 5.46
C PRO A 509 10.48 -20.64 6.44
N LYS A 510 11.81 -20.79 6.26
CA LYS A 510 12.77 -19.87 6.89
C LYS A 510 12.95 -18.65 6.01
N PHE A 511 12.21 -17.59 6.31
CA PHE A 511 12.29 -16.34 5.57
C PHE A 511 13.66 -15.66 5.75
N LYS A 512 14.16 -15.07 4.65
CA LYS A 512 15.34 -14.20 4.62
C LYS A 512 15.00 -12.73 4.92
N ALA A 513 13.73 -12.37 4.74
CA ALA A 513 13.20 -11.03 4.93
C ALA A 513 13.39 -10.52 6.38
N ALA A 514 13.65 -9.21 6.53
CA ALA A 514 14.07 -8.61 7.80
C ALA A 514 12.95 -8.51 8.85
N ASN A 515 11.72 -8.24 8.41
CA ASN A 515 10.51 -8.27 9.23
C ASN A 515 9.44 -9.10 8.51
N VAL A 516 8.88 -10.10 9.20
CA VAL A 516 7.90 -11.02 8.61
C VAL A 516 6.79 -11.35 9.59
N THR A 517 5.55 -11.25 9.13
CA THR A 517 4.36 -11.67 9.87
C THR A 517 3.52 -12.64 9.02
N TYR A 518 3.01 -13.70 9.64
CA TYR A 518 2.29 -14.80 8.98
C TYR A 518 1.24 -15.45 9.90
N GLU A 519 0.80 -14.75 10.94
CA GLU A 519 -0.18 -15.23 11.92
C GLU A 519 -1.54 -15.54 11.26
N SER A 520 -2.39 -16.30 11.96
CA SER A 520 -3.73 -16.69 11.47
C SER A 520 -3.73 -17.37 10.09
N ASN A 521 -2.88 -18.38 9.92
CA ASN A 521 -2.83 -19.24 8.73
C ASN A 521 -2.84 -20.73 9.12
N PRO A 522 -3.49 -21.62 8.35
CA PRO A 522 -3.60 -23.06 8.63
C PRO A 522 -2.32 -23.86 8.31
N PHE A 523 -1.16 -23.40 8.80
CA PHE A 523 0.10 -24.14 8.68
C PHE A 523 0.05 -25.48 9.42
N CYS A 524 0.85 -26.43 8.93
CA CYS A 524 0.99 -27.74 9.58
C CYS A 524 1.82 -27.69 10.87
N GLN A 525 2.70 -26.68 11.01
CA GLN A 525 3.65 -26.49 12.10
C GLN A 525 3.58 -25.05 12.60
N SER A 526 3.94 -24.82 13.88
CA SER A 526 4.06 -23.49 14.47
C SER A 526 5.48 -22.90 14.44
N ILE A 527 6.47 -23.67 13.98
CA ILE A 527 7.90 -23.30 14.03
C ILE A 527 8.48 -23.20 12.61
N PRO A 528 9.08 -22.06 12.22
CA PRO A 528 9.73 -21.88 10.92
C PRO A 528 10.82 -22.92 10.60
N GLY A 529 10.73 -23.49 9.40
CA GLY A 529 11.66 -24.47 8.86
C GLY A 529 11.51 -25.89 9.40
N VAL A 530 10.44 -26.19 10.16
CA VAL A 530 10.08 -27.57 10.52
C VAL A 530 9.18 -28.14 9.40
N PRO A 531 9.50 -29.31 8.84
CA PRO A 531 8.67 -29.92 7.79
C PRO A 531 7.34 -30.46 8.36
N CYS A 532 6.31 -30.51 7.50
CA CYS A 532 5.11 -31.28 7.83
C CYS A 532 5.36 -32.79 7.82
N ALA A 533 4.42 -33.56 8.35
CA ALA A 533 4.35 -35.00 8.13
C ALA A 533 4.27 -35.33 6.62
N PRO A 534 4.86 -36.44 6.15
CA PRO A 534 4.80 -36.84 4.74
C PRO A 534 3.37 -37.03 4.22
N GLU A 535 2.47 -37.56 5.04
CA GLU A 535 1.04 -37.75 4.67
C GLU A 535 0.35 -36.39 4.45
N VAL A 536 0.62 -35.38 5.30
CA VAL A 536 0.15 -34.00 5.09
C VAL A 536 0.68 -33.42 3.79
N MET A 537 1.97 -33.56 3.48
CA MET A 537 2.53 -33.04 2.21
C MET A 537 1.96 -33.73 0.97
N ALA A 538 1.65 -35.03 1.05
CA ALA A 538 0.98 -35.75 -0.03
C ALA A 538 -0.45 -35.21 -0.25
N LEU A 539 -1.19 -34.98 0.83
CA LEU A 539 -2.55 -34.44 0.78
C LEU A 539 -2.58 -32.98 0.29
N LEU A 540 -1.67 -32.12 0.73
CA LEU A 540 -1.57 -30.74 0.23
C LEU A 540 -1.23 -30.68 -1.27
N LYS A 541 -0.36 -31.58 -1.75
CA LYS A 541 -0.08 -31.73 -3.20
C LYS A 541 -1.24 -32.35 -3.98
N PHE A 542 -2.19 -32.98 -3.31
CA PHE A 542 -3.45 -33.41 -3.91
C PHE A 542 -4.43 -32.25 -4.02
N LEU A 543 -4.63 -31.45 -2.95
CA LEU A 543 -5.42 -30.21 -3.01
C LEU A 543 -4.91 -29.26 -4.11
N ASP A 544 -3.59 -29.11 -4.23
CA ASP A 544 -2.95 -28.28 -5.25
C ASP A 544 -3.39 -28.64 -6.68
N ALA A 545 -3.43 -29.93 -6.99
CA ALA A 545 -3.80 -30.47 -8.31
C ALA A 545 -5.32 -30.38 -8.62
N ILE A 546 -6.16 -30.29 -7.58
CA ILE A 546 -7.61 -30.08 -7.69
C ILE A 546 -8.05 -28.62 -7.40
N ASN A 547 -7.10 -27.67 -7.44
CA ASN A 547 -7.31 -26.23 -7.29
C ASN A 547 -7.83 -25.76 -5.91
N TYR A 548 -7.39 -26.38 -4.80
CA TYR A 548 -7.71 -26.00 -3.41
C TYR A 548 -9.20 -25.67 -3.15
N PRO A 549 -10.12 -26.64 -3.33
CA PRO A 549 -11.54 -26.45 -3.06
C PRO A 549 -11.77 -26.01 -1.61
N SER A 550 -12.25 -24.77 -1.44
CA SER A 550 -12.37 -24.07 -0.14
C SER A 550 -13.10 -24.87 0.95
N LYS A 551 -14.15 -25.61 0.56
CA LYS A 551 -14.93 -26.53 1.40
C LYS A 551 -14.08 -27.57 2.15
N PHE A 552 -12.98 -28.04 1.55
CA PHE A 552 -12.10 -29.04 2.15
C PHE A 552 -10.83 -28.38 2.69
N ALA A 553 -10.26 -27.45 1.92
CA ALA A 553 -9.06 -26.69 2.25
C ALA A 553 -9.14 -26.05 3.66
N SER A 554 -10.24 -25.36 3.98
CA SER A 554 -10.49 -24.73 5.29
C SER A 554 -10.51 -25.70 6.49
N THR A 555 -10.66 -27.02 6.25
CA THR A 555 -10.69 -28.03 7.31
C THR A 555 -9.36 -28.77 7.49
N TRP A 556 -8.47 -28.71 6.50
CA TRP A 556 -7.21 -29.47 6.48
C TRP A 556 -6.09 -28.69 7.17
N SER A 557 -6.08 -28.71 8.50
CA SER A 557 -5.14 -27.97 9.36
C SER A 557 -4.37 -28.87 10.33
N GLY A 558 -3.19 -28.40 10.78
CA GLY A 558 -2.30 -29.14 11.67
C GLY A 558 -1.47 -30.23 10.98
N ASN A 559 -0.70 -30.99 11.78
CA ASN A 559 0.30 -31.93 11.25
C ASN A 559 -0.16 -33.40 11.17
N ASN A 560 -1.39 -33.72 11.55
CA ASN A 560 -1.94 -35.08 11.52
C ASN A 560 -3.38 -35.06 10.98
N PRO A 561 -3.64 -35.62 9.78
CA PRO A 561 -4.99 -35.69 9.20
C PRO A 561 -6.00 -36.47 10.05
N CYS A 562 -5.53 -37.34 10.95
CA CYS A 562 -6.36 -38.23 11.75
C CYS A 562 -6.73 -37.69 13.15
N ASP A 563 -6.13 -36.58 13.59
CA ASP A 563 -6.43 -35.97 14.90
C ASP A 563 -7.47 -34.84 14.82
N GLY A 564 -7.77 -34.32 13.61
CA GLY A 564 -8.74 -33.25 13.37
C GLY A 564 -9.84 -33.66 12.36
N PRO A 565 -10.91 -32.84 12.21
CA PRO A 565 -11.99 -33.12 11.26
C PRO A 565 -11.58 -32.73 9.83
N TRP A 566 -10.55 -33.39 9.28
CA TRP A 566 -10.18 -33.25 7.87
C TRP A 566 -11.30 -33.85 7.01
N LEU A 567 -12.15 -32.98 6.47
CA LEU A 567 -13.33 -33.42 5.73
C LEU A 567 -12.91 -34.28 4.53
N ALA A 568 -13.73 -35.29 4.22
CA ALA A 568 -13.52 -36.28 3.16
C ALA A 568 -12.39 -37.31 3.36
N LEU A 569 -11.71 -37.31 4.52
CA LEU A 569 -10.75 -38.36 4.89
C LEU A 569 -11.29 -39.30 5.97
N THR A 570 -10.85 -40.55 5.95
CA THR A 570 -10.93 -41.46 7.11
C THR A 570 -9.59 -42.11 7.37
N CYS A 571 -9.38 -42.61 8.59
CA CYS A 571 -8.13 -43.23 9.00
C CYS A 571 -8.32 -44.66 9.53
N ASP A 572 -7.26 -45.45 9.38
CA ASP A 572 -7.18 -46.82 9.91
C ASP A 572 -6.93 -46.85 11.43
N VAL A 573 -6.91 -48.06 11.99
CA VAL A 573 -6.64 -48.31 13.41
C VAL A 573 -5.24 -47.86 13.87
N ASN A 574 -4.32 -47.61 12.93
CA ASN A 574 -2.95 -47.12 13.19
C ASN A 574 -2.85 -45.59 13.09
N ARG A 575 -3.98 -44.89 12.91
CA ARG A 575 -4.06 -43.44 12.64
C ARG A 575 -3.31 -43.00 11.38
N LYS A 576 -3.44 -43.77 10.30
CA LYS A 576 -3.02 -43.37 8.95
C LYS A 576 -4.21 -43.21 8.02
N VAL A 577 -4.10 -42.34 7.03
CA VAL A 577 -5.20 -42.11 6.08
C VAL A 577 -5.48 -43.37 5.26
N SER A 578 -6.71 -43.87 5.38
CA SER A 578 -7.18 -45.13 4.77
C SER A 578 -8.17 -44.93 3.63
N THR A 579 -8.83 -43.76 3.56
CA THR A 579 -9.83 -43.46 2.52
C THR A 579 -9.85 -41.97 2.18
N VAL A 580 -9.98 -41.67 0.89
CA VAL A 580 -10.27 -40.33 0.35
C VAL A 580 -11.61 -40.39 -0.39
N THR A 581 -12.62 -39.63 0.05
CA THR A 581 -13.99 -39.69 -0.49
C THR A 581 -14.53 -38.30 -0.78
N LEU A 582 -14.38 -37.86 -2.03
CA LEU A 582 -14.80 -36.55 -2.56
C LEU A 582 -15.81 -36.68 -3.74
N PRO A 583 -16.90 -37.45 -3.61
CA PRO A 583 -17.90 -37.55 -4.67
C PRO A 583 -18.65 -36.22 -4.87
N GLU A 584 -19.15 -35.98 -6.08
CA GLU A 584 -20.18 -34.95 -6.36
C GLU A 584 -19.81 -33.56 -5.80
N SER A 585 -18.54 -33.17 -5.96
CA SER A 585 -17.93 -32.02 -5.29
C SER A 585 -17.45 -30.94 -6.25
N ASN A 586 -17.89 -30.98 -7.52
CA ASN A 586 -17.51 -30.06 -8.60
C ASN A 586 -16.00 -29.86 -8.78
N LEU A 587 -15.19 -30.88 -8.43
CA LEU A 587 -13.73 -30.77 -8.49
C LEU A 587 -13.26 -30.65 -9.94
N THR A 588 -12.41 -29.66 -10.20
CA THR A 588 -11.70 -29.45 -11.47
C THR A 588 -10.22 -29.79 -11.30
N GLY A 589 -9.44 -29.71 -12.39
CA GLY A 589 -8.00 -29.99 -12.34
C GLY A 589 -7.66 -31.44 -12.67
N THR A 590 -6.68 -32.01 -11.96
CA THR A 590 -6.04 -33.30 -12.30
C THR A 590 -5.76 -34.16 -11.06
N LEU A 591 -5.44 -35.44 -11.27
CA LEU A 591 -5.09 -36.38 -10.21
C LEU A 591 -3.60 -36.27 -9.84
N SER A 592 -3.30 -35.94 -8.58
CA SER A 592 -1.92 -35.79 -8.13
C SER A 592 -1.20 -37.14 -7.94
N PRO A 593 0.01 -37.34 -8.50
CA PRO A 593 0.81 -38.54 -8.24
C PRO A 593 1.17 -38.74 -6.77
N SER A 594 1.18 -37.66 -5.99
CA SER A 594 1.56 -37.63 -4.56
C SER A 594 0.72 -38.54 -3.66
N ILE A 595 -0.52 -38.85 -4.04
CA ILE A 595 -1.41 -39.80 -3.35
C ILE A 595 -0.77 -41.19 -3.21
N ALA A 596 0.16 -41.57 -4.09
CA ALA A 596 0.92 -42.81 -3.99
C ALA A 596 1.79 -42.93 -2.71
N ASN A 597 2.04 -41.83 -2.00
CA ASN A 597 2.79 -41.83 -0.73
C ASN A 597 1.93 -42.18 0.50
N LEU A 598 0.64 -42.46 0.32
CA LEU A 598 -0.29 -42.79 1.39
C LEU A 598 -0.50 -44.31 1.46
N ASP A 599 0.50 -45.03 1.99
CA ASP A 599 0.60 -46.50 1.96
C ASP A 599 -0.62 -47.25 2.56
N SER A 600 -1.34 -46.63 3.50
CA SER A 600 -2.54 -47.19 4.14
C SER A 600 -3.83 -47.05 3.30
N LEU A 601 -3.80 -46.39 2.13
CA LEU A 601 -5.02 -46.18 1.34
C LEU A 601 -5.62 -47.49 0.84
N THR A 602 -6.87 -47.70 1.24
CA THR A 602 -7.71 -48.82 0.80
C THR A 602 -8.75 -48.40 -0.24
N GLN A 603 -9.22 -47.15 -0.18
CA GLN A 603 -10.30 -46.66 -1.05
C GLN A 603 -10.03 -45.21 -1.49
N ILE A 604 -10.20 -44.94 -2.79
CA ILE A 604 -10.19 -43.61 -3.38
C ILE A 604 -11.50 -43.45 -4.18
N ILE A 605 -12.35 -42.50 -3.78
CA ILE A 605 -13.68 -42.27 -4.37
C ILE A 605 -13.78 -40.80 -4.78
N LEU A 606 -13.62 -40.53 -6.08
CA LEU A 606 -13.67 -39.18 -6.67
C LEU A 606 -14.76 -39.09 -7.76
N ARG A 607 -15.77 -39.96 -7.69
CA ARG A 607 -16.84 -40.07 -8.70
C ARG A 607 -17.66 -38.79 -8.89
N SER A 608 -18.19 -38.59 -10.09
CA SER A 608 -19.06 -37.46 -10.44
C SER A 608 -18.41 -36.09 -10.17
N ASN A 609 -17.27 -35.85 -10.80
CA ASN A 609 -16.54 -34.56 -10.77
C ASN A 609 -16.13 -34.15 -12.20
N GLN A 610 -15.37 -33.07 -12.34
CA GLN A 610 -14.88 -32.52 -13.60
C GLN A 610 -13.36 -32.72 -13.76
N LEU A 611 -12.81 -33.79 -13.19
CA LEU A 611 -11.37 -34.07 -13.20
C LEU A 611 -10.91 -34.48 -14.61
N THR A 612 -9.72 -34.04 -14.99
CA THR A 612 -9.13 -34.21 -16.32
C THR A 612 -7.75 -34.83 -16.26
N GLY A 613 -7.22 -35.22 -17.43
CA GLY A 613 -5.89 -35.80 -17.57
C GLY A 613 -5.82 -37.29 -17.21
N PRO A 614 -4.61 -37.88 -17.21
CA PRO A 614 -4.42 -39.31 -16.98
C PRO A 614 -4.44 -39.69 -15.51
N ILE A 615 -4.73 -40.97 -15.24
CA ILE A 615 -4.55 -41.56 -13.91
C ILE A 615 -3.04 -41.75 -13.66
N PRO A 616 -2.47 -41.24 -12.55
CA PRO A 616 -1.04 -41.33 -12.31
C PRO A 616 -0.58 -42.79 -12.19
N THR A 617 0.44 -43.16 -12.98
CA THR A 617 1.01 -44.53 -12.97
C THR A 617 1.52 -44.94 -11.59
N ASN A 618 2.03 -44.00 -10.80
CA ASN A 618 2.48 -44.22 -9.42
C ASN A 618 1.38 -44.80 -8.51
N TRP A 619 0.09 -44.57 -8.77
CA TRP A 619 -0.99 -45.10 -7.93
C TRP A 619 -1.06 -46.65 -7.95
N THR A 620 -0.45 -47.29 -8.97
CA THR A 620 -0.30 -48.76 -9.01
C THR A 620 0.60 -49.32 -7.90
N SER A 621 1.39 -48.48 -7.23
CA SER A 621 2.23 -48.88 -6.09
C SER A 621 1.48 -48.96 -4.75
N LEU A 622 0.23 -48.50 -4.68
CA LEU A 622 -0.60 -48.54 -3.47
C LEU A 622 -1.02 -49.98 -3.15
N LYS A 623 -0.23 -50.65 -2.30
CA LYS A 623 -0.37 -52.08 -1.97
C LYS A 623 -1.68 -52.43 -1.24
N SER A 624 -2.23 -51.48 -0.51
CA SER A 624 -3.44 -51.63 0.33
C SER A 624 -4.73 -51.34 -0.43
N LEU A 625 -4.65 -50.82 -1.67
CA LEU A 625 -5.80 -50.31 -2.42
C LEU A 625 -6.72 -51.46 -2.86
N THR A 626 -8.00 -51.34 -2.55
CA THR A 626 -9.04 -52.31 -2.94
C THR A 626 -10.13 -51.68 -3.83
N LEU A 627 -10.34 -50.37 -3.75
CA LEU A 627 -11.32 -49.65 -4.55
C LEU A 627 -10.73 -48.34 -5.10
N LEU A 628 -10.84 -48.15 -6.40
CA LEU A 628 -10.58 -46.89 -7.08
C LEU A 628 -11.80 -46.53 -7.95
N ASP A 629 -12.63 -45.61 -7.46
CA ASP A 629 -13.80 -45.10 -8.19
C ASP A 629 -13.55 -43.67 -8.67
N LEU A 630 -13.40 -43.56 -9.99
CA LEU A 630 -13.23 -42.31 -10.73
C LEU A 630 -14.34 -42.15 -11.80
N SER A 631 -15.47 -42.83 -11.62
CA SER A 631 -16.59 -42.79 -12.56
C SER A 631 -17.13 -41.37 -12.75
N ASN A 632 -17.76 -41.11 -13.90
CA ASN A 632 -18.34 -39.80 -14.25
C ASN A 632 -17.35 -38.63 -14.06
N ASN A 633 -16.22 -38.68 -14.75
CA ASN A 633 -15.21 -37.62 -14.84
C ASN A 633 -14.82 -37.40 -16.32
N ASN A 634 -13.78 -36.62 -16.61
CA ASN A 634 -13.27 -36.40 -17.96
C ASN A 634 -11.79 -36.85 -18.09
N LEU A 635 -11.46 -38.01 -17.51
CA LEU A 635 -10.10 -38.56 -17.51
C LEU A 635 -9.68 -39.08 -18.88
N SER A 636 -8.40 -38.90 -19.23
CA SER A 636 -7.81 -39.29 -20.51
C SER A 636 -6.86 -40.50 -20.38
N PRO A 637 -6.53 -41.18 -21.49
CA PRO A 637 -5.43 -42.15 -21.51
C PRO A 637 -4.06 -41.50 -21.18
N PRO A 638 -3.02 -42.28 -20.84
CA PRO A 638 -3.01 -43.74 -20.72
C PRO A 638 -3.63 -44.24 -19.41
N LEU A 639 -4.20 -45.45 -19.45
CA LEU A 639 -4.64 -46.16 -18.24
C LEU A 639 -3.49 -47.00 -17.67
N PRO A 640 -3.13 -46.86 -16.39
CA PRO A 640 -2.10 -47.67 -15.76
C PRO A 640 -2.64 -49.03 -15.31
N ASN A 641 -1.76 -50.05 -15.32
CA ASN A 641 -2.11 -51.42 -14.96
C ASN A 641 -2.08 -51.61 -13.43
N PHE A 642 -3.25 -51.55 -12.79
CA PHE A 642 -3.42 -51.91 -11.38
C PHE A 642 -3.39 -53.44 -11.18
N ASN A 643 -3.16 -53.87 -9.93
CA ASN A 643 -3.30 -55.28 -9.54
C ASN A 643 -4.77 -55.72 -9.73
N SER A 644 -5.01 -56.98 -10.11
CA SER A 644 -6.35 -57.55 -10.31
C SER A 644 -7.21 -57.61 -9.03
N THR A 645 -6.61 -57.37 -7.86
CA THR A 645 -7.32 -57.19 -6.58
C THR A 645 -7.96 -55.81 -6.41
N VAL A 646 -7.60 -54.82 -7.24
CA VAL A 646 -8.16 -53.46 -7.19
C VAL A 646 -9.44 -53.40 -8.01
N ASN A 647 -10.57 -53.11 -7.37
CA ASN A 647 -11.81 -52.80 -8.09
C ASN A 647 -11.70 -51.39 -8.71
N LEU A 648 -11.61 -51.34 -10.04
CA LEU A 648 -11.38 -50.12 -10.82
C LEU A 648 -12.66 -49.68 -11.54
N VAL A 649 -13.27 -48.59 -11.10
CA VAL A 649 -14.55 -48.09 -11.62
C VAL A 649 -14.33 -46.80 -12.42
N LEU A 650 -14.45 -46.90 -13.75
CA LEU A 650 -14.11 -45.83 -14.71
C LEU A 650 -15.21 -45.44 -15.70
N TYR A 651 -16.42 -46.00 -15.57
CA TYR A 651 -17.52 -45.68 -16.49
C TYR A 651 -17.86 -44.18 -16.47
N GLY A 652 -18.45 -43.68 -17.55
CA GLY A 652 -18.80 -42.24 -17.65
C GLY A 652 -17.62 -41.30 -17.90
N ASN A 653 -16.42 -41.81 -18.19
CA ASN A 653 -15.28 -41.02 -18.68
C ASN A 653 -15.20 -41.09 -20.23
N PRO A 654 -15.60 -40.03 -20.97
CA PRO A 654 -15.76 -40.12 -22.43
C PRO A 654 -14.43 -40.25 -23.18
N LEU A 655 -13.36 -39.60 -22.71
CA LEU A 655 -12.04 -39.63 -23.37
C LEU A 655 -11.35 -41.00 -23.27
N LEU A 656 -11.72 -41.85 -22.30
CA LEU A 656 -11.21 -43.23 -22.20
C LEU A 656 -11.78 -44.15 -23.29
N ASN A 657 -12.97 -43.86 -23.81
CA ASN A 657 -13.64 -44.65 -24.84
C ASN A 657 -13.24 -44.24 -26.28
N SER A 658 -12.42 -43.19 -26.43
CA SER A 658 -12.07 -42.58 -27.73
C SER A 658 -11.01 -43.35 -28.51
N ASN A 659 -11.30 -44.60 -28.88
CA ASN A 659 -10.40 -45.45 -29.68
C ASN A 659 -10.74 -45.37 -31.19
N THR A 660 -10.40 -44.23 -31.82
CA THR A 660 -10.21 -43.99 -33.27
C THR A 660 -9.98 -42.46 -33.44
N SER A 661 -8.90 -41.93 -33.99
CA SER A 661 -8.15 -42.40 -35.16
C SER A 661 -6.78 -41.70 -35.32
N ARG A 662 -5.80 -42.46 -35.85
CA ARG A 662 -4.54 -42.06 -36.52
C ARG A 662 -3.52 -41.15 -35.77
N PRO A 663 -2.22 -41.51 -35.72
CA PRO A 663 -1.17 -40.58 -35.31
C PRO A 663 -1.04 -39.42 -36.31
N THR A 664 -1.08 -38.18 -35.83
CA THR A 664 -0.56 -37.03 -36.57
C THR A 664 0.97 -37.10 -36.57
N ALA A 665 1.58 -36.97 -37.75
CA ALA A 665 3.03 -36.92 -37.89
C ALA A 665 3.60 -35.59 -37.34
N PRO A 666 4.89 -35.52 -36.96
CA PRO A 666 5.49 -34.28 -36.49
C PRO A 666 5.53 -33.21 -37.59
N PRO A 667 5.58 -31.91 -37.25
CA PRO A 667 5.74 -30.84 -38.22
C PRO A 667 7.15 -30.87 -38.82
N GLY A 668 7.29 -31.51 -39.99
CA GLY A 668 8.51 -31.51 -40.79
C GLY A 668 8.56 -30.28 -41.71
N ASN A 669 9.67 -29.54 -41.62
CA ASN A 669 10.06 -28.37 -42.42
C ASN A 669 9.40 -28.20 -43.80
N SER A 670 8.75 -27.04 -44.01
CA SER A 670 8.42 -26.54 -45.35
C SER A 670 9.67 -25.98 -46.04
N PRO A 671 10.00 -26.40 -47.28
CA PRO A 671 10.87 -25.65 -48.17
C PRO A 671 10.14 -24.46 -48.81
N SER A 672 10.91 -23.50 -49.30
CA SER A 672 10.46 -22.30 -50.01
C SER A 672 9.94 -22.57 -51.43
N GLU A 673 9.45 -21.51 -52.07
CA GLU A 673 8.89 -21.34 -53.44
C GLU A 673 7.34 -21.28 -53.46
N GLY A 674 6.69 -20.32 -54.11
CA GLY A 674 7.16 -19.35 -55.10
C GLY A 674 6.07 -19.15 -56.16
N SER A 675 5.08 -18.28 -55.89
CA SER A 675 3.81 -18.27 -56.64
C SER A 675 3.54 -16.98 -57.42
N GLN A 676 3.62 -17.06 -58.75
CA GLN A 676 3.01 -16.15 -59.73
C GLN A 676 2.54 -17.00 -60.96
N PRO A 677 1.56 -16.54 -61.76
CA PRO A 677 0.39 -17.37 -62.07
C PRO A 677 0.28 -17.87 -63.52
N ARG A 678 -0.67 -18.81 -63.77
CA ARG A 678 -1.20 -19.10 -65.12
C ARG A 678 -2.72 -19.32 -65.15
N THR A 679 -3.30 -18.91 -66.27
CA THR A 679 -4.72 -18.86 -66.64
C THR A 679 -5.26 -20.16 -67.25
N PRO A 680 -6.60 -20.41 -67.23
CA PRO A 680 -7.26 -21.40 -68.08
C PRO A 680 -7.73 -20.81 -69.45
N PRO A 681 -7.99 -21.65 -70.48
CA PRO A 681 -8.35 -21.22 -71.85
C PRO A 681 -9.87 -21.10 -72.13
N PRO A 682 -10.29 -20.52 -73.29
CA PRO A 682 -11.67 -20.05 -73.53
C PRO A 682 -12.49 -20.84 -74.60
N SER A 683 -13.80 -20.57 -74.69
CA SER A 683 -14.75 -20.90 -75.80
C SER A 683 -16.15 -20.23 -75.56
N PRO A 684 -17.06 -20.03 -76.55
CA PRO A 684 -16.99 -18.82 -77.39
C PRO A 684 -18.33 -18.06 -77.70
N THR A 685 -18.18 -16.80 -78.13
CA THR A 685 -19.05 -15.99 -79.05
C THR A 685 -20.58 -15.88 -78.91
N THR A 686 -21.05 -14.66 -78.63
CA THR A 686 -22.03 -13.82 -79.40
C THR A 686 -22.32 -12.55 -78.57
N GLY A 687 -22.61 -11.34 -79.06
CA GLY A 687 -22.54 -10.75 -80.40
C GLY A 687 -23.28 -9.40 -80.43
N SER A 688 -22.69 -8.33 -81.00
CA SER A 688 -23.34 -7.03 -81.34
C SER A 688 -23.77 -6.11 -80.16
N ILE A 689 -24.05 -4.79 -80.27
CA ILE A 689 -23.69 -3.71 -81.22
C ILE A 689 -23.96 -2.32 -80.53
N TYR A 690 -23.07 -1.33 -80.74
CA TYR A 690 -23.25 0.14 -80.73
C TYR A 690 -23.70 0.98 -79.48
N ASN A 691 -22.94 2.08 -79.31
CA ASN A 691 -23.33 3.48 -79.02
C ASN A 691 -23.45 4.08 -77.58
N ASN A 692 -22.56 5.04 -77.36
CA ASN A 692 -22.76 6.43 -76.86
C ASN A 692 -23.29 6.71 -75.42
N VAL A 693 -22.36 7.08 -74.52
CA VAL A 693 -21.97 8.50 -74.21
C VAL A 693 -23.11 9.56 -74.21
N PRO A 694 -23.22 10.47 -73.20
CA PRO A 694 -22.68 10.46 -71.81
C PRO A 694 -23.57 11.12 -70.71
N THR A 695 -22.98 11.30 -69.51
CA THR A 695 -23.15 12.41 -68.54
C THR A 695 -24.38 12.57 -67.61
N VAL A 696 -24.01 12.86 -66.34
CA VAL A 696 -24.66 13.71 -65.32
C VAL A 696 -25.87 13.14 -64.55
N GLY A 697 -25.76 13.23 -63.23
CA GLY A 697 -26.64 12.73 -62.19
C GLY A 697 -25.86 12.57 -60.90
#